data_AF-A0A561TTX8-F1
#
_entry.id   AF-A0A561TTX8-F1
#
_cell.length_a   1.000
_cell.length_b   1.000
_cell.length_c   1.000
_cell.angle_alpha   90.00
_cell.angle_beta   90.00
_cell.angle_gamma   90.00
#
_symmetry.space_group_name_H-M   'P 1'
#
loop_
_entity.id
_entity.type
_entity.pdbx_description
1 polymer ?
#
loop_
_entity_poly.entity_id
_entity_poly.type
_entity_poly.pdbx_seq_one_letter_code
_entity_poly.pdbx_strand_id
1 'polypeptide(L)'
;MAVTLVPAAPSEPVPPAARGPVPREPGFRPDIEGLRALALLAVLAFHAGIPHLAGGFVGVDVFFVISGYLITGQLLREARLSGRIRLAEFYSRRARRLLPSAAAVLSVVALAGVWLTGPLRRADLEHDVLAAALSVANWRYVAEQTDYLAAGRDPSPLLHFWSLAVEEQFYLLWAPLLALLLWLTRRHFRWAWAALVTLMMLASFALSLRWTHGSVSLAYLGSPSRAWQLGAGAALALLPAERLRLPHPLRALVGWAGLAAVGWSVLEFTGLTPYPGWAALLPTAGAAALLLAGIGAETPYGPGRLLGLRAPRAVGRLSYTLYLWHWPVLVLVQARFGSLGWPALTALTAASALPALATMRWIERPLRRNRVVVELPRRGLSLGLSAVILPVVLALVVGTGTLRLLGPGTPVNLAGLPPGAPSGPTLLLPSTAPRTVPAVVPTAAQARKDFPPDGACEVPPTATSSPPCTFGDTSTGNRIVLLGDSHAGQWFSALLGIAGERHWALEELVKQGCPLPQLTVTNPQLGREYRECDSWRANALDRLRTEPKPRLIVIGSLNRYTQDQQLLSHAWEQTLAPLRALGVPIVYLTDTPIPGQDVPACVSGHPDDPGACSFPRASATWPDPLAEAVAAGREPGVRAVSVNQVLCPGSGGSCPAVLEHILLYRDDAHLTNVAAVVLAPRLEKLLADAGLVPAKGVTELLHDDFQGAAGSPPDPSRWVYDTGTCYPGCPAPQWGTGELETMTDSTQNVHLDGQGALEIVPTRGPDGRWSSGRLESKSADLAAPPGGVLRIEAQIQLPDATGPAAGGIWPAFWTLGGALRNGYTGWPGIGELDVMESVNGRGSILGTMHCGTTPGGPCQEPQGLGSGEHPCQDCQSGYHTFAVEVDRSTSPEQVRWYLDATEYHRVTADQVDPAAWDQAVHHGMFLVLDVAVGGGLPAALGGTATAATEPGHPMRVREVSVTTRAAG
;
A
#
# COMPACT_ATOMS: atom_id res chain seq x y z
N MET A 1 56.23 -55.79 -80.49
CA MET A 1 55.50 -54.59 -80.91
C MET A 1 55.81 -53.48 -79.93
N ALA A 2 56.64 -52.53 -80.34
CA ALA A 2 57.09 -51.39 -79.55
C ALA A 2 57.16 -50.19 -80.49
N VAL A 3 56.50 -49.08 -80.16
CA VAL A 3 56.74 -47.77 -80.78
C VAL A 3 56.57 -46.66 -79.73
N THR A 4 57.68 -45.93 -79.60
CA THR A 4 58.03 -44.62 -79.03
C THR A 4 56.99 -43.50 -78.96
N LEU A 5 57.16 -42.59 -77.98
CA LEU A 5 56.93 -41.13 -78.11
C LEU A 5 57.95 -40.29 -77.30
N VAL A 6 58.19 -39.08 -77.81
CA VAL A 6 59.33 -38.13 -77.73
C VAL A 6 59.28 -37.19 -76.50
N PRO A 7 60.40 -36.60 -76.02
CA PRO A 7 60.43 -35.70 -74.84
C PRO A 7 60.09 -34.23 -75.17
N ALA A 8 59.49 -33.51 -74.21
CA ALA A 8 59.25 -32.06 -74.29
C ALA A 8 60.16 -31.28 -73.32
N ALA A 9 60.67 -30.15 -73.82
CA ALA A 9 61.68 -29.23 -73.26
C ALA A 9 61.21 -28.42 -72.02
N PRO A 10 62.15 -27.84 -71.23
CA PRO A 10 61.84 -27.06 -70.03
C PRO A 10 61.24 -25.69 -70.37
N SER A 11 60.21 -25.27 -69.62
CA SER A 11 59.67 -23.90 -69.66
C SER A 11 60.38 -23.00 -68.65
N GLU A 12 60.72 -21.80 -69.11
CA GLU A 12 61.44 -20.75 -68.36
C GLU A 12 60.71 -20.28 -67.09
N PRO A 13 61.45 -19.76 -66.08
CA PRO A 13 60.86 -19.23 -64.85
C PRO A 13 60.16 -17.89 -65.09
N VAL A 14 58.86 -17.84 -64.79
CA VAL A 14 58.07 -16.60 -64.68
C VAL A 14 58.60 -15.76 -63.50
N PRO A 15 58.92 -14.46 -63.66
CA PRO A 15 59.39 -13.63 -62.55
C PRO A 15 58.28 -13.45 -61.50
N PRO A 16 58.61 -13.42 -60.20
CA PRO A 16 57.62 -13.29 -59.15
C PRO A 16 56.93 -11.93 -59.26
N ALA A 17 55.62 -11.94 -59.51
CA ALA A 17 54.78 -10.77 -59.38
C ALA A 17 54.98 -10.16 -57.98
N ALA A 18 55.29 -8.86 -57.96
CA ALA A 18 55.48 -8.08 -56.76
C ALA A 18 54.31 -8.30 -55.79
N ARG A 19 54.58 -8.96 -54.65
CA ARG A 19 53.64 -9.01 -53.54
C ARG A 19 53.46 -7.59 -53.02
N GLY A 20 52.30 -7.00 -53.29
CA GLY A 20 51.88 -5.76 -52.62
C GLY A 20 51.99 -5.91 -51.10
N PRO A 21 52.18 -4.81 -50.36
CA PRO A 21 52.42 -4.85 -48.92
C PRO A 21 51.28 -5.58 -48.22
N VAL A 22 51.63 -6.65 -47.49
CA VAL A 22 50.71 -7.36 -46.60
C VAL A 22 50.17 -6.34 -45.59
N PRO A 23 48.84 -6.16 -45.44
CA PRO A 23 48.30 -5.29 -44.41
C PRO A 23 48.79 -5.74 -43.04
N ARG A 24 49.53 -4.87 -42.33
CA ARG A 24 50.02 -5.12 -40.97
C ARG A 24 48.86 -5.55 -40.08
N GLU A 25 49.03 -6.67 -39.36
CA GLU A 25 48.08 -7.12 -38.36
C GLU A 25 47.88 -6.01 -37.30
N PRO A 26 46.64 -5.61 -36.97
CA PRO A 26 46.41 -4.65 -35.90
C PRO A 26 46.86 -5.26 -34.57
N GLY A 27 47.86 -4.64 -33.94
CA GLY A 27 48.47 -5.09 -32.70
C GLY A 27 47.49 -5.19 -31.52
N PHE A 28 47.84 -6.07 -30.57
CA PHE A 28 47.14 -6.24 -29.29
C PHE A 28 47.04 -4.91 -28.52
N ARG A 29 45.85 -4.59 -27.98
CA ARG A 29 45.55 -3.35 -27.25
C ARG A 29 45.55 -3.60 -25.72
N PRO A 30 46.70 -3.41 -25.02
CA PRO A 30 46.81 -3.68 -23.58
C PRO A 30 45.96 -2.75 -22.72
N ASP A 31 45.68 -1.54 -23.19
CA ASP A 31 44.87 -0.52 -22.53
C ASP A 31 43.41 -0.96 -22.35
N ILE A 32 42.85 -1.78 -23.24
CA ILE A 32 41.48 -2.29 -23.11
C ILE A 32 41.36 -3.28 -21.95
N GLU A 33 42.40 -4.10 -21.68
CA GLU A 33 42.43 -4.94 -20.47
C GLU A 33 42.45 -4.08 -19.21
N GLY A 34 43.24 -3.00 -19.19
CA GLY A 34 43.26 -2.06 -18.07
C GLY A 34 41.93 -1.33 -17.90
N LEU A 35 41.26 -0.95 -18.98
CA LEU A 35 39.94 -0.31 -18.92
C LEU A 35 38.88 -1.24 -18.33
N ARG A 36 38.93 -2.55 -18.66
CA ARG A 36 38.10 -3.58 -18.00
C ARG A 36 38.40 -3.69 -16.50
N ALA A 37 39.65 -3.50 -16.09
CA ALA A 37 40.00 -3.51 -14.67
C ALA A 37 39.44 -2.30 -13.94
N LEU A 38 39.54 -1.11 -14.54
CA LEU A 38 38.92 0.11 -14.01
C LEU A 38 37.41 -0.07 -13.81
N ALA A 39 36.73 -0.55 -14.86
CA ALA A 39 35.28 -0.82 -14.82
C ALA A 39 34.90 -1.83 -13.74
N LEU A 40 35.63 -2.95 -13.63
CA LEU A 40 35.40 -3.96 -12.59
C LEU A 40 35.59 -3.39 -11.20
N LEU A 41 36.72 -2.73 -10.94
CA LEU A 41 37.05 -2.25 -9.60
C LEU A 41 36.05 -1.20 -9.11
N ALA A 42 35.51 -0.37 -10.02
CA ALA A 42 34.42 0.53 -9.70
C ALA A 42 33.18 -0.23 -9.21
N VAL A 43 32.74 -1.27 -9.93
CA VAL A 43 31.57 -2.09 -9.53
C VAL A 43 31.82 -2.83 -8.21
N LEU A 44 33.03 -3.38 -8.02
CA LEU A 44 33.40 -4.05 -6.78
C LEU A 44 33.40 -3.09 -5.58
N ALA A 45 33.89 -1.86 -5.76
CA ALA A 45 33.86 -0.83 -4.72
C ALA A 45 32.44 -0.42 -4.34
N PHE A 46 31.56 -0.30 -5.34
CA PHE A 46 30.14 -0.05 -5.14
C PHE A 46 29.48 -1.17 -4.32
N HIS A 47 29.64 -2.43 -4.74
CA HIS A 47 29.07 -3.58 -4.02
C HIS A 47 29.66 -3.81 -2.63
N ALA A 48 30.90 -3.40 -2.40
CA ALA A 48 31.52 -3.43 -1.08
C ALA A 48 31.05 -2.27 -0.17
N GLY A 49 30.25 -1.32 -0.67
CA GLY A 49 29.74 -0.18 0.08
C GLY A 49 30.82 0.81 0.50
N ILE A 50 31.91 0.92 -0.26
CA ILE A 50 33.02 1.81 0.09
C ILE A 50 32.54 3.28 0.04
N PRO A 51 32.73 4.07 1.11
CA PRO A 51 32.31 5.47 1.15
C PRO A 51 32.86 6.26 -0.04
N HIS A 52 32.05 7.19 -0.57
CA HIS A 52 32.37 8.04 -1.73
C HIS A 52 32.59 7.29 -3.06
N LEU A 53 32.38 5.98 -3.13
CA LEU A 53 32.45 5.19 -4.38
C LEU A 53 31.08 4.60 -4.75
N ALA A 54 30.01 5.24 -4.30
CA ALA A 54 28.63 4.83 -4.56
C ALA A 54 28.28 4.87 -6.06
N GLY A 55 28.95 5.70 -6.85
CA GLY A 55 28.78 5.77 -8.31
C GLY A 55 29.47 4.63 -9.06
N GLY A 56 30.11 3.68 -8.37
CA GLY A 56 30.86 2.59 -8.99
C GLY A 56 30.03 1.69 -9.92
N PHE A 57 28.70 1.69 -9.80
CA PHE A 57 27.78 1.00 -10.70
C PHE A 57 27.93 1.42 -12.18
N VAL A 58 28.40 2.65 -12.46
CA VAL A 58 28.66 3.13 -13.84
C VAL A 58 29.76 2.32 -14.55
N GLY A 59 30.54 1.53 -13.82
CA GLY A 59 31.51 0.60 -14.41
C GLY A 59 30.85 -0.38 -15.38
N VAL A 60 29.56 -0.70 -15.21
CA VAL A 60 28.80 -1.54 -16.16
C VAL A 60 28.62 -0.84 -17.52
N ASP A 61 28.38 0.48 -17.55
CA ASP A 61 28.31 1.25 -18.79
C ASP A 61 29.64 1.21 -19.56
N VAL A 62 30.76 1.32 -18.81
CA VAL A 62 32.10 1.18 -19.38
C VAL A 62 32.28 -0.21 -19.99
N PHE A 63 31.82 -1.27 -19.32
CA PHE A 63 31.83 -2.63 -19.88
C PHE A 63 30.99 -2.74 -21.16
N PHE A 64 29.77 -2.21 -21.17
CA PHE A 64 28.88 -2.23 -22.34
C PHE A 64 29.52 -1.56 -23.56
N VAL A 65 30.17 -0.41 -23.38
CA VAL A 65 30.90 0.29 -24.44
C VAL A 65 32.08 -0.54 -24.95
N ILE A 66 32.89 -1.12 -24.06
CA ILE A 66 34.01 -2.01 -24.44
C ILE A 66 33.48 -3.23 -25.23
N SER A 67 32.41 -3.83 -24.74
CA SER A 67 31.75 -5.01 -25.30
C SER A 67 31.26 -4.76 -26.73
N GLY A 68 30.56 -3.65 -26.95
CA GLY A 68 30.10 -3.23 -28.27
C GLY A 68 31.26 -3.00 -29.25
N TYR A 69 32.33 -2.35 -28.80
CA TYR A 69 33.52 -2.08 -29.62
C TYR A 69 34.27 -3.36 -30.02
N LEU A 70 34.54 -4.25 -29.05
CA LEU A 70 35.32 -5.47 -29.29
C LEU A 70 34.59 -6.46 -30.20
N ILE A 71 33.29 -6.69 -29.96
CA ILE A 71 32.51 -7.67 -30.72
C ILE A 71 32.26 -7.18 -32.15
N THR A 72 31.85 -5.93 -32.32
CA THR A 72 31.67 -5.34 -33.65
C THR A 72 32.98 -5.33 -34.43
N GLY A 73 34.09 -4.94 -33.77
CA GLY A 73 35.41 -4.97 -34.39
C GLY A 73 35.86 -6.38 -34.80
N GLN A 74 35.57 -7.41 -33.99
CA GLN A 74 35.89 -8.80 -34.32
C GLN A 74 35.09 -9.30 -35.53
N LEU A 75 33.78 -9.07 -35.56
CA LEU A 75 32.90 -9.46 -36.66
C LEU A 75 33.28 -8.73 -37.97
N LEU A 76 33.59 -7.43 -37.87
CA LEU A 76 33.98 -6.63 -39.03
C LEU A 76 35.35 -7.06 -39.59
N ARG A 77 36.31 -7.43 -38.73
CA ARG A 77 37.58 -8.02 -39.18
C ARG A 77 37.36 -9.34 -39.90
N GLU A 78 36.53 -10.23 -39.36
CA GLU A 78 36.20 -11.52 -39.99
C GLU A 78 35.54 -11.32 -41.37
N ALA A 79 34.60 -10.37 -41.47
CA ALA A 79 33.95 -9.99 -42.71
C ALA A 79 34.92 -9.40 -43.75
N ARG A 80 35.88 -8.58 -43.32
CA ARG A 80 36.93 -8.02 -44.20
C ARG A 80 37.85 -9.11 -44.72
N LEU A 81 38.34 -10.00 -43.85
CA LEU A 81 39.29 -11.05 -44.20
C LEU A 81 38.67 -12.19 -45.03
N SER A 82 37.46 -12.64 -44.68
CA SER A 82 36.86 -13.86 -45.25
C SER A 82 35.62 -13.62 -46.11
N GLY A 83 35.08 -12.40 -46.14
CA GLY A 83 33.89 -12.02 -46.90
C GLY A 83 32.56 -12.48 -46.34
N ARG A 84 32.57 -13.18 -45.21
CA ARG A 84 31.37 -13.62 -44.50
C ARG A 84 31.61 -13.61 -43.00
N ILE A 85 30.53 -13.66 -42.23
CA ILE A 85 30.57 -13.83 -40.77
C ILE A 85 30.14 -15.26 -40.46
N ARG A 86 31.00 -16.05 -39.80
CA ARG A 86 30.72 -17.43 -39.41
C ARG A 86 30.14 -17.46 -38.00
N LEU A 87 28.82 -17.30 -37.92
CA LEU A 87 28.10 -17.24 -36.63
C LEU A 87 28.41 -18.43 -35.71
N ALA A 88 28.45 -19.65 -36.24
CA ALA A 88 28.79 -20.84 -35.43
C ALA A 88 30.19 -20.76 -34.80
N GLU A 89 31.17 -20.20 -35.51
CA GLU A 89 32.53 -20.05 -35.01
C GLU A 89 32.62 -18.92 -33.98
N PHE A 90 31.91 -17.82 -34.22
CA PHE A 90 31.75 -16.72 -33.29
C PHE A 90 31.18 -17.19 -31.95
N TYR A 91 30.00 -17.83 -31.97
CA TYR A 91 29.36 -18.33 -30.75
C TYR A 91 30.14 -19.45 -30.09
N SER A 92 30.78 -20.35 -30.86
CA SER A 92 31.65 -21.40 -30.30
C SER A 92 32.82 -20.85 -29.50
N ARG A 93 33.49 -19.78 -29.99
CA ARG A 93 34.60 -19.14 -29.27
C ARG A 93 34.12 -18.49 -27.98
N ARG A 94 32.92 -17.88 -28.00
CA ARG A 94 32.34 -17.21 -26.84
C ARG A 94 31.84 -18.21 -25.79
N ALA A 95 31.12 -19.25 -26.22
CA ALA A 95 30.64 -20.35 -25.38
C ALA A 95 31.78 -20.96 -24.56
N ARG A 96 32.89 -21.34 -25.19
CA ARG A 96 34.07 -21.92 -24.52
C ARG A 96 34.77 -20.98 -23.53
N ARG A 97 34.56 -19.67 -23.66
CA ARG A 97 35.21 -18.66 -22.81
C ARG A 97 34.37 -18.31 -21.58
N LEU A 98 33.05 -18.23 -21.73
CA LEU A 98 32.17 -17.65 -20.71
C LEU A 98 31.36 -18.71 -19.98
N LEU A 99 30.66 -19.57 -20.72
CA LEU A 99 29.64 -20.47 -20.16
C LEU A 99 30.21 -21.46 -19.13
N PRO A 100 31.40 -22.08 -19.29
CA PRO A 100 31.92 -22.99 -18.27
C PRO A 100 32.14 -22.34 -16.89
N SER A 101 32.63 -21.09 -16.87
CA SER A 101 32.84 -20.38 -15.61
C SER A 101 31.51 -19.96 -14.99
N ALA A 102 30.56 -19.48 -15.81
CA ALA A 102 29.21 -19.16 -15.34
C ALA A 102 28.51 -20.40 -14.77
N ALA A 103 28.57 -21.53 -15.47
CA ALA A 103 28.00 -22.80 -15.03
C ALA A 103 28.55 -23.26 -13.68
N ALA A 104 29.86 -23.10 -13.46
CA ALA A 104 30.49 -23.44 -12.19
C ALA A 104 29.93 -22.59 -11.04
N VAL A 105 29.84 -21.26 -11.24
CA VAL A 105 29.28 -20.36 -10.21
C VAL A 105 27.81 -20.65 -9.96
N LEU A 106 26.99 -20.75 -11.01
CA LEU A 106 25.57 -21.04 -10.91
C LEU A 106 25.31 -22.38 -10.19
N SER A 107 26.09 -23.41 -10.51
CA SER A 107 25.97 -24.71 -9.85
C SER A 107 26.35 -24.65 -8.37
N VAL A 108 27.42 -23.93 -8.03
CA VAL A 108 27.82 -23.75 -6.62
C VAL A 108 26.79 -22.93 -5.86
N VAL A 109 26.23 -21.88 -6.46
CA VAL A 109 25.20 -21.05 -5.82
C VAL A 109 23.91 -21.84 -5.58
N ALA A 110 23.44 -22.62 -6.57
CA ALA A 110 22.28 -23.51 -6.41
C ALA A 110 22.50 -24.52 -5.27
N LEU A 111 23.65 -25.21 -5.26
CA LEU A 111 24.00 -26.15 -4.18
C LEU A 111 24.14 -25.47 -2.82
N ALA A 112 24.77 -24.28 -2.75
CA ALA A 112 24.92 -23.52 -1.52
C ALA A 112 23.55 -23.07 -0.99
N GLY A 113 22.61 -22.72 -1.87
CA GLY A 113 21.22 -22.42 -1.53
C GLY A 113 20.52 -23.54 -0.76
N VAL A 114 20.81 -24.80 -1.07
CA VAL A 114 20.25 -25.95 -0.33
C VAL A 114 20.59 -25.90 1.16
N TRP A 115 21.76 -25.39 1.52
CA TRP A 115 22.25 -25.38 2.90
C TRP A 115 22.12 -24.02 3.60
N LEU A 116 22.15 -22.94 2.83
CA LEU A 116 22.21 -21.58 3.35
C LEU A 116 20.87 -20.83 3.30
N THR A 117 19.86 -21.34 2.59
CA THR A 117 18.55 -20.69 2.48
C THR A 117 17.40 -21.62 2.89
N GLY A 118 16.35 -21.01 3.47
CA GLY A 118 15.08 -21.69 3.75
C GLY A 118 14.33 -22.05 2.46
N PRO A 119 13.41 -23.03 2.50
CA PRO A 119 12.69 -23.54 1.33
C PRO A 119 12.08 -22.45 0.42
N LEU A 120 11.43 -21.43 0.97
CA LEU A 120 10.78 -20.41 0.14
C LEU A 120 11.81 -19.55 -0.63
N ARG A 121 12.85 -19.04 0.05
CA ARG A 121 13.98 -18.33 -0.58
C ARG A 121 14.75 -19.20 -1.56
N ARG A 122 14.85 -20.50 -1.28
CA ARG A 122 15.49 -21.45 -2.19
C ARG A 122 14.71 -21.57 -3.49
N ALA A 123 13.38 -21.63 -3.43
CA ALA A 123 12.56 -21.65 -4.64
C ALA A 123 12.77 -20.40 -5.51
N ASP A 124 12.88 -19.21 -4.91
CA ASP A 124 13.21 -17.96 -5.62
C ASP A 124 14.62 -18.04 -6.26
N LEU A 125 15.60 -18.48 -5.47
CA LEU A 125 16.98 -18.63 -5.93
C LEU A 125 17.10 -19.56 -7.14
N GLU A 126 16.37 -20.69 -7.16
CA GLU A 126 16.43 -21.61 -8.30
C GLU A 126 15.82 -21.01 -9.56
N HIS A 127 14.79 -20.16 -9.45
CA HIS A 127 14.32 -19.38 -10.58
C HIS A 127 15.36 -18.35 -11.05
N ASP A 128 16.13 -17.75 -10.13
CA ASP A 128 17.25 -16.86 -10.48
C ASP A 128 18.35 -17.62 -11.22
N VAL A 129 18.70 -18.83 -10.77
CA VAL A 129 19.67 -19.72 -11.42
C VAL A 129 19.20 -20.06 -12.83
N LEU A 130 17.93 -20.44 -12.99
CA LEU A 130 17.31 -20.73 -14.29
C LEU A 130 17.40 -19.52 -15.22
N ALA A 131 16.98 -18.34 -14.75
CA ALA A 131 16.99 -17.12 -15.53
C ALA A 131 18.42 -16.69 -15.90
N ALA A 132 19.39 -16.82 -14.99
CA ALA A 132 20.80 -16.52 -15.24
C ALA A 132 21.42 -17.50 -16.24
N ALA A 133 21.16 -18.80 -16.12
CA ALA A 133 21.64 -19.81 -17.06
C ALA A 133 21.10 -19.59 -18.48
N LEU A 134 19.84 -19.17 -18.60
CA LEU A 134 19.18 -18.87 -19.87
C LEU A 134 19.46 -17.45 -20.40
N SER A 135 20.30 -16.66 -19.71
CA SER A 135 20.63 -15.27 -20.07
C SER A 135 19.41 -14.34 -20.14
N VAL A 136 18.44 -14.53 -19.23
CA VAL A 136 17.23 -13.69 -19.07
C VAL A 136 17.04 -13.17 -17.64
N ALA A 137 18.06 -13.28 -16.78
CA ALA A 137 18.03 -12.80 -15.39
C ALA A 137 17.57 -11.35 -15.26
N ASN A 138 17.96 -10.48 -16.20
CA ASN A 138 17.55 -9.08 -16.18
C ASN A 138 16.02 -8.89 -16.25
N TRP A 139 15.33 -9.70 -17.06
CA TRP A 139 13.86 -9.64 -17.16
C TRP A 139 13.15 -10.24 -15.95
N ARG A 140 13.77 -11.22 -15.30
CA ARG A 140 13.27 -11.76 -14.02
C ARG A 140 13.26 -10.67 -12.94
N TYR A 141 14.36 -9.94 -12.77
CA TYR A 141 14.44 -8.87 -11.78
C TYR A 141 13.58 -7.64 -12.14
N VAL A 142 13.35 -7.38 -13.43
CA VAL A 142 12.34 -6.39 -13.88
C VAL A 142 10.93 -6.80 -13.45
N ALA A 143 10.57 -8.08 -13.61
CA ALA A 143 9.26 -8.59 -13.20
C ALA A 143 9.06 -8.52 -11.68
N GLU A 144 10.13 -8.70 -10.90
CA GLU A 144 10.15 -8.53 -9.44
C GLU A 144 10.24 -7.06 -9.00
N GLN A 145 10.21 -6.09 -9.95
CA GLN A 145 10.36 -4.65 -9.68
C GLN A 145 11.57 -4.30 -8.80
N THR A 146 12.67 -5.05 -8.97
CA THR A 146 13.87 -4.84 -8.16
C THR A 146 14.46 -3.46 -8.46
N ASP A 147 14.56 -2.62 -7.44
CA ASP A 147 15.40 -1.42 -7.50
C ASP A 147 16.85 -1.84 -7.21
N TYR A 148 17.67 -1.88 -8.25
CA TYR A 148 19.08 -2.24 -8.15
C TYR A 148 19.90 -1.24 -7.33
N LEU A 149 19.52 0.04 -7.37
CA LEU A 149 20.29 1.14 -6.77
C LEU A 149 19.86 1.44 -5.34
N ALA A 150 18.61 1.13 -4.99
CA ALA A 150 18.11 1.18 -3.61
C ALA A 150 18.10 -0.17 -2.90
N ALA A 151 18.45 -1.28 -3.58
CA ALA A 151 18.31 -2.68 -3.17
C ALA A 151 18.44 -2.89 -1.65
N GLY A 152 17.31 -2.72 -0.98
CA GLY A 152 17.17 -2.70 0.46
C GLY A 152 16.70 -4.06 0.89
N ARG A 153 17.67 -4.90 1.30
CA ARG A 153 17.53 -6.15 2.06
C ARG A 153 17.21 -7.39 1.22
N ASP A 154 18.03 -8.42 1.46
CA ASP A 154 18.04 -9.76 0.86
C ASP A 154 18.06 -9.84 -0.69
N PRO A 155 19.01 -9.14 -1.38
CA PRO A 155 19.12 -9.26 -2.83
C PRO A 155 19.47 -10.69 -3.25
N SER A 156 19.04 -11.09 -4.45
CA SER A 156 19.46 -12.36 -5.03
C SER A 156 21.00 -12.48 -5.08
N PRO A 157 21.59 -13.62 -4.67
CA PRO A 157 23.01 -13.94 -4.89
C PRO A 157 23.44 -13.88 -6.36
N LEU A 158 22.48 -13.83 -7.29
CA LEU A 158 22.71 -13.79 -8.73
C LEU A 158 22.25 -12.47 -9.36
N LEU A 159 21.89 -11.44 -8.57
CA LEU A 159 21.39 -10.18 -9.08
C LEU A 159 22.28 -9.60 -10.19
N HIS A 160 23.59 -9.51 -9.93
CA HIS A 160 24.60 -9.02 -10.88
C HIS A 160 24.64 -9.71 -12.27
N PHE A 161 24.05 -10.90 -12.45
CA PHE A 161 23.94 -11.55 -13.76
C PHE A 161 23.04 -10.79 -14.74
N TRP A 162 22.24 -9.82 -14.27
CA TRP A 162 21.42 -8.98 -15.15
C TRP A 162 22.26 -8.32 -16.25
N SER A 163 23.45 -7.80 -15.92
CA SER A 163 24.29 -7.09 -16.87
C SER A 163 24.85 -8.03 -17.94
N LEU A 164 25.21 -9.26 -17.54
CA LEU A 164 25.67 -10.32 -18.43
C LEU A 164 24.55 -10.76 -19.38
N ALA A 165 23.31 -10.87 -18.88
CA ALA A 165 22.15 -11.20 -19.70
C ALA A 165 21.92 -10.14 -20.79
N VAL A 166 22.00 -8.84 -20.45
CA VAL A 166 21.91 -7.74 -21.42
C VAL A 166 23.00 -7.85 -22.49
N GLU A 167 24.26 -8.11 -22.09
CA GLU A 167 25.36 -8.29 -23.03
C GLU A 167 25.12 -9.49 -23.97
N GLU A 168 24.78 -10.66 -23.44
CA GLU A 168 24.57 -11.87 -24.24
C GLU A 168 23.37 -11.74 -25.19
N GLN A 169 22.27 -11.13 -24.74
CA GLN A 169 21.13 -10.80 -25.59
C GLN A 169 21.52 -9.86 -26.73
N PHE A 170 22.33 -8.83 -26.44
CA PHE A 170 22.87 -7.95 -27.47
C PHE A 170 23.68 -8.74 -28.49
N TYR A 171 24.59 -9.65 -28.09
CA TYR A 171 25.38 -10.41 -29.05
C TYR A 171 24.57 -11.39 -29.88
N LEU A 172 23.58 -12.04 -29.25
CA LEU A 172 22.66 -12.98 -29.91
C LEU A 172 21.89 -12.30 -31.06
N LEU A 173 21.52 -11.03 -30.87
CA LEU A 173 20.86 -10.22 -31.89
C LEU A 173 21.85 -9.57 -32.88
N TRP A 174 22.96 -9.04 -32.37
CA TRP A 174 23.89 -8.17 -33.10
C TRP A 174 24.70 -8.92 -34.16
N ALA A 175 25.21 -10.12 -33.85
CA ALA A 175 26.03 -10.87 -34.79
C ALA A 175 25.24 -11.34 -36.04
N PRO A 176 24.02 -11.90 -35.91
CA PRO A 176 23.18 -12.23 -37.06
C PRO A 176 22.74 -10.98 -37.84
N LEU A 177 22.41 -9.89 -37.14
CA LEU A 177 22.05 -8.63 -37.79
C LEU A 177 23.21 -8.12 -38.67
N LEU A 178 24.44 -8.09 -38.16
CA LEU A 178 25.61 -7.71 -38.96
C LEU A 178 25.88 -8.68 -40.11
N ALA A 179 25.67 -9.99 -39.92
CA ALA A 179 25.79 -10.97 -40.99
C ALA A 179 24.75 -10.76 -42.10
N LEU A 180 23.50 -10.47 -41.73
CA LEU A 180 22.41 -10.17 -42.66
C LEU A 180 22.69 -8.87 -43.44
N LEU A 181 23.12 -7.81 -42.75
CA LEU A 181 23.49 -6.54 -43.39
C LEU A 181 24.67 -6.70 -44.35
N LEU A 182 25.66 -7.52 -43.99
CA LEU A 182 26.78 -7.89 -44.87
C LEU A 182 26.29 -8.58 -46.15
N TRP A 183 25.35 -9.51 -46.01
CA TRP A 183 24.75 -10.23 -47.12
C TRP A 183 23.93 -9.31 -48.04
N LEU A 184 23.07 -8.46 -47.46
CA LEU A 184 22.21 -7.54 -48.20
C LEU A 184 22.97 -6.44 -48.95
N THR A 185 23.98 -5.84 -48.31
CA THR A 185 24.66 -4.64 -48.85
C THR A 185 25.92 -4.94 -49.65
N ARG A 186 26.25 -6.24 -49.86
CA ARG A 186 27.37 -6.74 -50.66
C ARG A 186 28.69 -5.96 -50.47
N ARG A 187 29.05 -5.65 -49.21
CA ARG A 187 30.24 -4.87 -48.76
C ARG A 187 30.25 -3.36 -49.06
N HIS A 188 29.31 -2.80 -49.82
CA HIS A 188 29.47 -1.45 -50.38
C HIS A 188 28.86 -0.28 -49.58
N PHE A 189 28.24 -0.50 -48.41
CA PHE A 189 27.54 0.59 -47.71
C PHE A 189 27.77 0.64 -46.19
N ARG A 190 29.04 0.73 -45.76
CA ARG A 190 29.44 0.92 -44.34
C ARG A 190 28.73 2.10 -43.64
N TRP A 191 28.32 3.12 -44.41
CA TRP A 191 27.59 4.28 -43.92
C TRP A 191 26.13 3.97 -43.58
N ALA A 192 25.47 3.08 -44.34
CA ALA A 192 24.13 2.61 -43.98
C ALA A 192 24.17 1.82 -42.66
N TRP A 193 25.26 1.09 -42.41
CA TRP A 193 25.43 0.33 -41.17
C TRP A 193 25.62 1.30 -40.00
N ALA A 194 26.53 2.27 -40.13
CA ALA A 194 26.74 3.31 -39.13
C ALA A 194 25.46 4.11 -38.85
N ALA A 195 24.69 4.46 -39.89
CA ALA A 195 23.40 5.15 -39.74
C ALA A 195 22.38 4.28 -38.99
N LEU A 196 22.24 3.00 -39.34
CA LEU A 196 21.33 2.09 -38.65
C LEU A 196 21.71 1.89 -37.18
N VAL A 197 23.00 1.71 -36.88
CA VAL A 197 23.50 1.61 -35.50
C VAL A 197 23.17 2.87 -34.72
N THR A 198 23.40 4.03 -35.35
CA THR A 198 23.16 5.32 -34.73
C THR A 198 21.66 5.49 -34.45
N LEU A 199 20.78 5.12 -35.39
CA LEU A 199 19.34 5.16 -35.19
C LEU A 199 18.89 4.23 -34.05
N MET A 200 19.38 2.99 -34.02
CA MET A 200 19.06 2.03 -32.95
C MET A 200 19.57 2.50 -31.59
N MET A 201 20.78 3.10 -31.56
CA MET A 201 21.37 3.71 -30.38
C MET A 201 20.52 4.90 -29.88
N LEU A 202 20.11 5.80 -30.78
CA LEU A 202 19.25 6.94 -30.42
C LEU A 202 17.87 6.50 -29.94
N ALA A 203 17.26 5.48 -30.57
CA ALA A 203 15.99 4.92 -30.13
C ALA A 203 16.10 4.27 -28.74
N SER A 204 17.16 3.51 -28.50
CA SER A 204 17.45 2.91 -27.19
C SER A 204 17.72 3.98 -26.12
N PHE A 205 18.44 5.06 -26.46
CA PHE A 205 18.66 6.19 -25.56
C PHE A 205 17.37 6.95 -25.25
N ALA A 206 16.52 7.22 -26.25
CA ALA A 206 15.21 7.83 -26.05
C ALA A 206 14.31 6.99 -25.13
N LEU A 207 14.35 5.66 -25.28
CA LEU A 207 13.64 4.74 -24.40
C LEU A 207 14.20 4.75 -22.98
N SER A 208 15.53 4.81 -22.83
CA SER A 208 16.21 5.00 -21.55
C SER A 208 15.72 6.26 -20.83
N LEU A 209 15.61 7.39 -21.53
CA LEU A 209 15.08 8.63 -20.98
C LEU A 209 13.63 8.46 -20.51
N ARG A 210 12.77 7.88 -21.34
CA ARG A 210 11.35 7.67 -21.01
C ARG A 210 11.17 6.76 -19.79
N TRP A 211 11.86 5.62 -19.75
CA TRP A 211 11.70 4.66 -18.66
C TRP A 211 12.33 5.13 -17.35
N THR A 212 13.41 5.92 -17.38
CA THR A 212 14.01 6.48 -16.16
C THR A 212 13.00 7.32 -15.35
N HIS A 213 11.98 7.89 -16.01
CA HIS A 213 10.92 8.63 -15.32
C HIS A 213 9.76 7.76 -14.80
N GLY A 214 9.54 6.58 -15.37
CA GLY A 214 8.37 5.74 -15.09
C GLY A 214 8.63 4.42 -14.35
N SER A 215 9.84 3.86 -14.46
CA SER A 215 10.26 2.64 -13.75
C SER A 215 11.78 2.51 -13.79
N VAL A 216 12.43 2.60 -12.62
CA VAL A 216 13.88 2.47 -12.50
C VAL A 216 14.35 1.06 -12.84
N SER A 217 13.59 0.04 -12.43
CA SER A 217 13.90 -1.35 -12.76
C SER A 217 13.94 -1.58 -14.28
N LEU A 218 12.93 -1.11 -15.03
CA LEU A 218 12.92 -1.19 -16.49
C LEU A 218 14.05 -0.38 -17.13
N ALA A 219 14.30 0.84 -16.65
CA ALA A 219 15.32 1.71 -17.21
C ALA A 219 16.72 1.11 -17.03
N TYR A 220 17.01 0.56 -15.85
CA TYR A 220 18.33 0.11 -15.44
C TYR A 220 18.64 -1.32 -15.90
N LEU A 221 17.70 -2.25 -15.74
CA LEU A 221 17.87 -3.68 -16.02
C LEU A 221 17.40 -4.09 -17.43
N GLY A 222 16.52 -3.29 -18.05
CA GLY A 222 15.96 -3.59 -19.37
C GLY A 222 17.00 -3.54 -20.49
N SER A 223 17.06 -4.57 -21.33
CA SER A 223 17.98 -4.57 -22.49
C SER A 223 17.70 -3.45 -23.49
N PRO A 224 16.43 -3.10 -23.82
CA PRO A 224 16.13 -2.02 -24.77
C PRO A 224 16.61 -0.64 -24.34
N SER A 225 16.59 -0.31 -23.04
CA SER A 225 17.08 0.98 -22.51
C SER A 225 18.60 1.02 -22.37
N ARG A 226 19.28 -0.13 -22.37
CA ARG A 226 20.73 -0.25 -22.15
C ARG A 226 21.53 -0.62 -23.41
N ALA A 227 20.84 -0.88 -24.52
CA ALA A 227 21.49 -1.25 -25.79
C ALA A 227 22.31 -0.11 -26.40
N TRP A 228 22.01 1.15 -26.10
CA TRP A 228 22.70 2.30 -26.68
C TRP A 228 24.16 2.43 -26.21
N GLN A 229 24.53 2.02 -24.99
CA GLN A 229 25.93 1.98 -24.55
C GLN A 229 26.75 0.97 -25.37
N LEU A 230 26.19 -0.23 -25.62
CA LEU A 230 26.78 -1.20 -26.54
C LEU A 230 26.84 -0.64 -27.97
N GLY A 231 25.78 0.06 -28.39
CA GLY A 231 25.70 0.78 -29.65
C GLY A 231 26.79 1.83 -29.83
N ALA A 232 27.14 2.59 -28.80
CA ALA A 232 28.21 3.60 -28.84
C ALA A 232 29.57 2.96 -29.13
N GLY A 233 29.87 1.84 -28.46
CA GLY A 233 31.06 1.03 -28.76
C GLY A 233 31.04 0.47 -30.18
N ALA A 234 29.90 -0.06 -30.63
CA ALA A 234 29.72 -0.60 -31.98
C ALA A 234 29.90 0.48 -33.07
N ALA A 235 29.36 1.67 -32.86
CA ALA A 235 29.51 2.82 -33.75
C ALA A 235 30.99 3.21 -33.91
N LEU A 236 31.75 3.29 -32.80
CA LEU A 236 33.20 3.52 -32.85
C LEU A 236 33.96 2.46 -33.65
N ALA A 237 33.53 1.19 -33.58
CA ALA A 237 34.17 0.10 -34.31
C ALA A 237 33.85 0.09 -35.82
N LEU A 238 32.71 0.65 -36.24
CA LEU A 238 32.28 0.71 -37.65
C LEU A 238 32.95 1.84 -38.43
N LEU A 239 33.34 2.91 -37.75
CA LEU A 239 34.00 4.05 -38.37
C LEU A 239 35.44 3.68 -38.81
N PRO A 240 35.92 4.20 -39.97
CA PRO A 240 37.27 3.93 -40.44
C PRO A 240 38.31 4.44 -39.43
N ALA A 241 39.24 3.57 -39.04
CA ALA A 241 40.27 3.91 -38.06
C ALA A 241 41.13 5.09 -38.54
N GLU A 242 41.31 5.26 -39.85
CA GLU A 242 42.06 6.36 -40.46
C GLU A 242 41.42 7.73 -40.19
N ARG A 243 40.08 7.79 -40.12
CA ARG A 243 39.34 9.02 -39.83
C ARG A 243 39.21 9.33 -38.35
N LEU A 244 39.43 8.33 -37.50
CA LEU A 244 39.36 8.44 -36.05
C LEU A 244 40.74 8.64 -35.38
N ARG A 245 41.83 8.63 -36.16
CA ARG A 245 43.18 8.90 -35.64
C ARG A 245 43.30 10.36 -35.26
N LEU A 246 43.37 10.61 -33.96
CA LEU A 246 43.64 11.94 -33.41
C LEU A 246 45.16 12.22 -33.36
N PRO A 247 45.61 13.47 -33.49
CA PRO A 247 47.00 13.84 -33.22
C PRO A 247 47.38 13.61 -31.74
N HIS A 248 48.65 13.32 -31.47
CA HIS A 248 49.16 12.95 -30.14
C HIS A 248 48.67 13.80 -28.95
N PRO A 249 48.71 15.15 -28.98
CA PRO A 249 48.23 15.96 -27.84
C PRO A 249 46.73 15.79 -27.61
N LEU A 250 45.95 15.74 -28.70
CA LEU A 250 44.49 15.57 -28.61
C LEU A 250 44.11 14.18 -28.07
N ARG A 251 44.90 13.14 -28.38
CA ARG A 251 44.71 11.80 -27.79
C ARG A 251 44.89 11.81 -26.28
N ALA A 252 45.93 12.48 -25.78
CA ALA A 252 46.17 12.59 -24.35
C ALA A 252 45.03 13.37 -23.66
N LEU A 253 44.62 14.49 -24.25
CA LEU A 253 43.53 15.32 -23.74
C LEU A 253 42.21 14.52 -23.68
N VAL A 254 41.80 13.91 -24.80
CA VAL A 254 40.57 13.10 -24.89
C VAL A 254 40.62 11.90 -23.95
N GLY A 255 41.77 11.24 -23.85
CA GLY A 255 41.96 10.12 -22.93
C GLY A 255 41.80 10.54 -21.47
N TRP A 256 42.49 11.59 -21.04
CA TRP A 256 42.41 12.08 -19.67
C TRP A 256 41.04 12.65 -19.33
N ALA A 257 40.41 13.37 -20.26
CA ALA A 257 39.02 13.83 -20.12
C ALA A 257 38.07 12.63 -19.97
N GLY A 258 38.26 11.56 -20.75
CA GLY A 258 37.46 10.34 -20.61
C GLY A 258 37.67 9.63 -19.27
N LEU A 259 38.92 9.55 -18.79
CA LEU A 259 39.23 8.99 -17.47
C LEU A 259 38.63 9.84 -16.34
N ALA A 260 38.72 11.16 -16.45
CA ALA A 260 38.14 12.10 -15.50
C ALA A 260 36.61 12.02 -15.48
N ALA A 261 35.96 11.90 -16.64
CA ALA A 261 34.50 11.73 -16.73
C ALA A 261 34.03 10.45 -16.02
N VAL A 262 34.72 9.32 -16.25
CA VAL A 262 34.41 8.06 -15.55
C VAL A 262 34.69 8.19 -14.05
N GLY A 263 35.83 8.74 -13.66
CA GLY A 263 36.20 8.93 -12.25
C GLY A 263 35.24 9.85 -11.50
N TRP A 264 34.84 10.97 -12.11
CA TRP A 264 33.84 11.89 -11.58
C TRP A 264 32.49 11.20 -11.39
N SER A 265 32.04 10.41 -12.38
CA SER A 265 30.80 9.65 -12.28
C SER A 265 30.83 8.67 -11.10
N VAL A 266 31.97 8.03 -10.83
CA VAL A 266 32.14 7.10 -9.69
C VAL A 266 32.07 7.80 -8.34
N LEU A 267 32.59 9.02 -8.24
CA LEU A 267 32.69 9.79 -7.00
C LEU A 267 31.39 10.54 -6.66
N GLU A 268 30.71 11.08 -7.66
CA GLU A 268 29.57 11.99 -7.47
C GLU A 268 28.21 11.32 -7.63
N PHE A 269 28.09 10.29 -8.49
CA PHE A 269 26.80 9.62 -8.64
C PHE A 269 26.50 8.74 -7.43
N THR A 270 25.22 8.65 -7.11
CA THR A 270 24.70 7.89 -5.96
C THR A 270 23.40 7.18 -6.36
N GLY A 271 22.83 6.37 -5.46
CA GLY A 271 21.52 5.74 -5.68
C GLY A 271 20.37 6.75 -5.85
N LEU A 272 20.58 8.02 -5.47
CA LEU A 272 19.61 9.10 -5.69
C LEU A 272 19.69 9.72 -7.09
N THR A 273 20.72 9.38 -7.86
CA THR A 273 20.89 9.88 -9.23
C THR A 273 19.91 9.15 -10.16
N PRO A 274 19.00 9.85 -10.85
CA PRO A 274 18.10 9.20 -11.82
C PRO A 274 18.91 8.54 -12.94
N TYR A 275 19.03 7.21 -12.90
CA TYR A 275 19.96 6.47 -13.74
C TYR A 275 19.26 5.30 -14.46
N PRO A 276 19.58 5.01 -15.74
CA PRO A 276 20.55 5.69 -16.60
C PRO A 276 20.26 7.14 -16.96
N GLY A 277 19.06 7.44 -17.47
CA GLY A 277 18.67 8.76 -17.94
C GLY A 277 19.75 9.50 -18.73
N TRP A 278 19.85 10.81 -18.48
CA TRP A 278 20.93 11.66 -19.01
C TRP A 278 22.28 11.42 -18.32
N ALA A 279 22.26 11.00 -17.05
CA ALA A 279 23.46 10.80 -16.25
C ALA A 279 24.42 9.77 -16.87
N ALA A 280 23.88 8.69 -17.44
CA ALA A 280 24.65 7.64 -18.12
C ALA A 280 25.40 8.13 -19.37
N LEU A 281 25.08 9.30 -19.93
CA LEU A 281 25.82 9.88 -21.06
C LEU A 281 27.27 10.15 -20.70
N LEU A 282 27.55 10.65 -19.49
CA LEU A 282 28.88 11.02 -19.05
C LEU A 282 29.85 9.83 -18.97
N PRO A 283 29.55 8.72 -18.24
CA PRO A 283 30.44 7.56 -18.20
C PRO A 283 30.52 6.84 -19.55
N THR A 284 29.43 6.83 -20.34
CA THR A 284 29.42 6.21 -21.68
C THR A 284 30.32 6.98 -22.66
N ALA A 285 30.20 8.31 -22.69
CA ALA A 285 31.06 9.17 -23.50
C ALA A 285 32.52 9.11 -23.01
N GLY A 286 32.75 9.03 -21.69
CA GLY A 286 34.08 8.85 -21.11
C GLY A 286 34.75 7.55 -21.55
N ALA A 287 34.02 6.43 -21.51
CA ALA A 287 34.49 5.14 -22.02
C ALA A 287 34.77 5.17 -23.53
N ALA A 288 33.88 5.79 -24.31
CA ALA A 288 34.05 5.98 -25.74
C ALA A 288 35.30 6.82 -26.07
N ALA A 289 35.53 7.90 -25.32
CA ALA A 289 36.71 8.77 -25.43
C ALA A 289 38.00 8.02 -25.11
N LEU A 290 38.01 7.17 -24.07
CA LEU A 290 39.16 6.32 -23.72
C LEU A 290 39.49 5.32 -24.83
N LEU A 291 38.47 4.70 -25.44
CA LEU A 291 38.68 3.80 -26.58
C LEU A 291 39.22 4.55 -27.80
N LEU A 292 38.62 5.72 -28.12
CA LEU A 292 39.01 6.60 -29.23
C LEU A 292 40.47 7.06 -29.11
N ALA A 293 40.88 7.50 -27.92
CA ALA A 293 42.24 7.95 -27.64
C ALA A 293 43.30 6.88 -27.94
N GLY A 294 42.96 5.60 -27.83
CA GLY A 294 43.88 4.51 -28.15
C GLY A 294 43.84 4.02 -29.61
N ILE A 295 42.90 4.47 -30.45
CA ILE A 295 42.85 4.07 -31.88
C ILE A 295 44.11 4.53 -32.60
N GLY A 296 44.81 3.60 -33.26
CA GLY A 296 46.05 3.89 -34.00
C GLY A 296 47.26 4.24 -33.13
N ALA A 297 47.29 3.86 -31.84
CA ALA A 297 48.51 3.92 -31.02
C ALA A 297 49.35 2.67 -31.27
N GLU A 298 50.58 2.85 -31.75
CA GLU A 298 51.60 1.78 -31.73
C GLU A 298 52.22 1.65 -30.34
N THR A 299 52.28 2.74 -29.57
CA THR A 299 52.73 2.78 -28.18
C THR A 299 51.65 3.39 -27.26
N PRO A 300 51.47 2.87 -26.03
CA PRO A 300 50.52 3.46 -25.08
C PRO A 300 50.88 4.92 -24.78
N TYR A 301 49.89 5.82 -24.85
CA TYR A 301 50.04 7.26 -24.60
C TYR A 301 48.92 7.77 -23.68
N GLY A 302 49.15 8.88 -22.97
CA GLY A 302 48.19 9.41 -21.99
C GLY A 302 47.80 8.38 -20.91
N PRO A 303 46.51 8.28 -20.52
CA PRO A 303 46.07 7.30 -19.52
C PRO A 303 46.20 5.84 -20.00
N GLY A 304 46.31 5.61 -21.32
CA GLY A 304 46.58 4.29 -21.87
C GLY A 304 47.89 3.67 -21.37
N ARG A 305 48.88 4.49 -20.95
CA ARG A 305 50.11 3.99 -20.31
C ARG A 305 49.82 3.35 -18.95
N LEU A 306 48.99 4.00 -18.13
CA LEU A 306 48.60 3.51 -16.82
C LEU A 306 47.73 2.24 -16.95
N LEU A 307 46.75 2.26 -17.85
CA LEU A 307 45.89 1.10 -18.13
C LEU A 307 46.68 -0.07 -18.73
N GLY A 308 47.76 0.21 -19.47
CA GLY A 308 48.64 -0.81 -20.05
C GLY A 308 49.61 -1.47 -19.08
N LEU A 309 49.68 -1.03 -17.81
CA LEU A 309 50.56 -1.60 -16.79
C LEU A 309 50.20 -3.06 -16.47
N ARG A 310 51.15 -3.80 -15.90
CA ARG A 310 51.00 -5.24 -15.62
C ARG A 310 49.84 -5.53 -14.65
N ALA A 311 49.67 -4.73 -13.60
CA ALA A 311 48.66 -4.94 -12.57
C ALA A 311 47.23 -4.72 -13.09
N PRO A 312 46.86 -3.57 -13.72
CA PRO A 312 45.56 -3.41 -14.36
C PRO A 312 45.25 -4.51 -15.37
N ARG A 313 46.23 -4.94 -16.17
CA ARG A 313 46.04 -6.06 -17.11
C ARG A 313 45.83 -7.42 -16.43
N ALA A 314 46.43 -7.65 -15.26
CA ALA A 314 46.19 -8.87 -14.49
C ALA A 314 44.73 -8.91 -13.98
N VAL A 315 44.26 -7.81 -13.39
CA VAL A 315 42.87 -7.66 -12.95
C VAL A 315 41.91 -7.72 -14.14
N GLY A 316 42.24 -7.06 -15.24
CA GLY A 316 41.46 -7.07 -16.48
C GLY A 316 41.27 -8.46 -17.07
N ARG A 317 42.31 -9.32 -16.98
CA ARG A 317 42.21 -10.73 -17.37
C ARG A 317 41.31 -11.53 -16.42
N LEU A 318 41.36 -11.25 -15.12
CA LEU A 318 40.53 -11.88 -14.07
C LEU A 318 39.08 -11.36 -14.05
N SER A 319 38.82 -10.23 -14.70
CA SER A 319 37.58 -9.47 -14.54
C SER A 319 36.30 -10.28 -14.64
N TYR A 320 36.21 -11.20 -15.62
CA TYR A 320 35.02 -12.01 -15.80
C TYR A 320 34.76 -12.95 -14.62
N THR A 321 35.74 -13.79 -14.26
CA THR A 321 35.56 -14.76 -13.16
C THR A 321 35.42 -14.08 -11.80
N LEU A 322 36.10 -12.95 -11.58
CA LEU A 322 35.95 -12.18 -10.33
C LEU A 322 34.56 -11.52 -10.26
N TYR A 323 34.06 -11.01 -11.39
CA TYR A 323 32.69 -10.49 -11.46
C TYR A 323 31.65 -11.57 -11.12
N LEU A 324 31.84 -12.82 -11.54
CA LEU A 324 30.89 -13.89 -11.20
C LEU A 324 30.90 -14.26 -9.70
N TRP A 325 32.06 -14.24 -9.05
CA TRP A 325 32.20 -14.75 -7.67
C TRP A 325 31.99 -13.69 -6.58
N HIS A 326 32.31 -12.42 -6.85
CA HIS A 326 32.28 -11.42 -5.78
C HIS A 326 30.88 -11.27 -5.16
N TRP A 327 29.84 -11.15 -5.98
CA TRP A 327 28.49 -10.86 -5.49
C TRP A 327 27.86 -12.02 -4.71
N PRO A 328 27.87 -13.29 -5.20
CA PRO A 328 27.35 -14.40 -4.41
C PRO A 328 28.07 -14.55 -3.06
N VAL A 329 29.39 -14.31 -3.01
CA VAL A 329 30.16 -14.36 -1.76
C VAL A 329 29.67 -13.30 -0.78
N LEU A 330 29.46 -12.06 -1.22
CA LEU A 330 28.96 -10.99 -0.35
C LEU A 330 27.55 -11.30 0.16
N VAL A 331 26.64 -11.65 -0.75
CA VAL A 331 25.23 -11.86 -0.44
C VAL A 331 25.01 -13.08 0.45
N LEU A 332 25.63 -14.22 0.14
CA LEU A 332 25.44 -15.45 0.94
C LEU A 332 26.02 -15.31 2.35
N VAL A 333 27.12 -14.57 2.51
CA VAL A 333 27.70 -14.30 3.83
C VAL A 333 26.80 -13.35 4.62
N GLN A 334 26.29 -12.26 4.01
CA GLN A 334 25.33 -11.37 4.67
C GLN A 334 24.02 -12.09 5.01
N ALA A 335 23.54 -13.00 4.16
CA ALA A 335 22.35 -13.81 4.44
C ALA A 335 22.51 -14.68 5.69
N ARG A 336 23.74 -15.09 6.02
CA ARG A 336 24.03 -15.91 7.20
C ARG A 336 24.37 -15.12 8.45
N PHE A 337 25.10 -14.01 8.31
CA PHE A 337 25.66 -13.24 9.43
C PHE A 337 25.01 -11.86 9.65
N GLY A 338 24.02 -11.50 8.84
CA GLY A 338 23.37 -10.20 8.87
C GLY A 338 24.16 -9.10 8.15
N SER A 339 23.78 -7.84 8.38
CA SER A 339 24.41 -6.68 7.74
C SER A 339 25.87 -6.52 8.18
N LEU A 340 26.77 -6.42 7.21
CA LEU A 340 28.20 -6.21 7.44
C LEU A 340 28.61 -4.80 6.98
N GLY A 341 29.54 -4.18 7.71
CA GLY A 341 30.13 -2.89 7.31
C GLY A 341 31.07 -3.01 6.10
N TRP A 342 31.32 -1.88 5.43
CA TRP A 342 32.14 -1.82 4.21
C TRP A 342 33.55 -2.42 4.32
N PRO A 343 34.28 -2.41 5.47
CA PRO A 343 35.60 -3.04 5.55
C PRO A 343 35.52 -4.57 5.41
N ALA A 344 34.53 -5.20 6.05
CA ALA A 344 34.31 -6.63 5.96
C ALA A 344 33.89 -7.03 4.53
N LEU A 345 33.02 -6.26 3.90
CA LEU A 345 32.61 -6.48 2.51
C LEU A 345 33.77 -6.31 1.52
N THR A 346 34.65 -5.35 1.77
CA THR A 346 35.87 -5.17 0.96
C THR A 346 36.80 -6.37 1.10
N ALA A 347 37.01 -6.88 2.32
CA ALA A 347 37.81 -8.07 2.56
C ALA A 347 37.22 -9.32 1.89
N LEU A 348 35.90 -9.53 1.98
CA LEU A 348 35.19 -10.60 1.28
C LEU A 348 35.29 -10.47 -0.24
N THR A 349 35.17 -9.25 -0.76
CA THR A 349 35.36 -8.96 -2.18
C THR A 349 36.77 -9.34 -2.63
N ALA A 350 37.80 -9.00 -1.86
CA ALA A 350 39.17 -9.42 -2.15
C ALA A 350 39.34 -10.94 -2.04
N ALA A 351 38.73 -11.58 -1.04
CA ALA A 351 38.76 -13.04 -0.87
C ALA A 351 38.08 -13.78 -2.01
N SER A 352 37.06 -13.18 -2.66
CA SER A 352 36.40 -13.77 -3.84
C SER A 352 37.33 -13.91 -5.07
N ALA A 353 38.52 -13.28 -5.05
CA ALA A 353 39.57 -13.53 -6.02
C ALA A 353 40.10 -14.97 -5.96
N LEU A 354 40.04 -15.64 -4.81
CA LEU A 354 40.49 -17.03 -4.65
C LEU A 354 39.66 -18.01 -5.50
N PRO A 355 38.32 -18.10 -5.33
CA PRO A 355 37.50 -18.95 -6.19
C PRO A 355 37.52 -18.47 -7.65
N ALA A 356 37.64 -17.17 -7.92
CA ALA A 356 37.78 -16.67 -9.28
C ALA A 356 39.05 -17.18 -9.98
N LEU A 357 40.20 -17.14 -9.30
CA LEU A 357 41.47 -17.67 -9.80
C LEU A 357 41.41 -19.19 -10.00
N ALA A 358 40.79 -19.91 -9.06
CA ALA A 358 40.54 -21.34 -9.15
C ALA A 358 39.70 -21.70 -10.39
N THR A 359 38.54 -21.07 -10.57
CA THR A 359 37.67 -21.26 -11.75
C THR A 359 38.42 -20.94 -13.04
N MET A 360 39.17 -19.83 -13.10
CA MET A 360 39.97 -19.51 -14.28
C MET A 360 41.03 -20.58 -14.57
N ARG A 361 41.75 -21.04 -13.54
CA ARG A 361 42.90 -21.94 -13.69
C ARG A 361 42.47 -23.36 -14.05
N TRP A 362 41.42 -23.86 -13.41
CA TRP A 362 41.03 -25.28 -13.46
C TRP A 362 39.81 -25.55 -14.35
N ILE A 363 38.98 -24.55 -14.65
CA ILE A 363 37.77 -24.72 -15.48
C ILE A 363 37.93 -23.97 -16.81
N GLU A 364 38.08 -22.65 -16.77
CA GLU A 364 38.07 -21.83 -17.99
C GLU A 364 39.26 -22.16 -18.92
N ARG A 365 40.50 -22.06 -18.42
CA ARG A 365 41.70 -22.20 -19.28
C ARG A 365 41.82 -23.60 -19.90
N PRO A 366 41.59 -24.72 -19.18
CA PRO A 366 41.66 -26.04 -19.77
C PRO A 366 40.61 -26.23 -20.87
N LEU A 367 39.35 -25.88 -20.62
CA LEU A 367 38.26 -26.05 -21.59
C LEU A 367 38.41 -25.13 -22.81
N ARG A 368 38.85 -23.89 -22.59
CA ARG A 368 39.07 -22.91 -23.66
C ARG A 368 40.22 -23.30 -24.60
N ARG A 369 41.28 -23.94 -24.07
CA ARG A 369 42.50 -24.30 -24.83
C ARG A 369 42.53 -25.76 -25.28
N ASN A 370 41.54 -26.57 -24.91
CA ASN A 370 41.48 -27.98 -25.30
C ASN A 370 41.34 -28.11 -26.83
N ARG A 371 42.31 -28.80 -27.46
CA ARG A 371 42.38 -28.98 -28.91
C ARG A 371 41.09 -29.61 -29.48
N VAL A 372 40.54 -30.61 -28.80
CA VAL A 372 39.33 -31.34 -29.24
C VAL A 372 38.13 -30.40 -29.42
N VAL A 373 37.95 -29.46 -28.50
CA VAL A 373 36.82 -28.51 -28.49
C VAL A 373 37.10 -27.30 -29.39
N VAL A 374 38.37 -26.99 -29.65
CA VAL A 374 38.80 -25.90 -30.54
C VAL A 374 38.69 -26.26 -32.01
N GLU A 375 38.97 -27.51 -32.37
CA GLU A 375 39.01 -27.99 -33.75
C GLU A 375 37.68 -27.84 -34.50
N LEU A 376 36.54 -28.09 -33.84
CA LEU A 376 35.22 -28.06 -34.47
C LEU A 376 34.26 -27.11 -33.74
N PRO A 377 33.65 -26.13 -34.43
CA PRO A 377 32.72 -25.19 -33.82
C PRO A 377 31.57 -25.88 -33.07
N ARG A 378 31.03 -26.97 -33.65
CA ARG A 378 29.95 -27.78 -33.05
C ARG A 378 30.31 -28.31 -31.66
N ARG A 379 31.55 -28.78 -31.44
CA ARG A 379 31.99 -29.28 -30.13
C ARG A 379 32.05 -28.17 -29.08
N GLY A 380 32.49 -26.97 -29.48
CA GLY A 380 32.45 -25.80 -28.59
C GLY A 380 31.04 -25.31 -28.27
N LEU A 381 30.11 -25.42 -29.22
CA LEU A 381 28.69 -25.16 -28.97
C LEU A 381 28.06 -26.22 -28.06
N SER A 382 28.38 -27.51 -28.25
CA SER A 382 27.95 -28.59 -27.36
C SER A 382 28.44 -28.37 -25.93
N LEU A 383 29.71 -27.98 -25.73
CA LEU A 383 30.21 -27.62 -24.41
C LEU A 383 29.40 -26.46 -23.79
N GLY A 384 29.11 -25.43 -24.58
CA GLY A 384 28.27 -24.31 -24.15
C GLY A 384 26.87 -24.77 -23.74
N LEU A 385 26.24 -25.62 -24.55
CA LEU A 385 24.93 -26.19 -24.26
C LEU A 385 24.96 -27.03 -22.97
N SER A 386 25.96 -27.89 -22.78
CA SER A 386 26.12 -28.65 -21.53
C SER A 386 26.31 -27.73 -20.31
N ALA A 387 27.05 -26.63 -20.47
CA ALA A 387 27.26 -25.64 -19.42
C ALA A 387 25.97 -24.86 -19.05
N VAL A 388 24.99 -24.76 -19.96
CA VAL A 388 23.67 -24.21 -19.66
C VAL A 388 22.76 -25.29 -19.05
N ILE A 389 22.74 -26.49 -19.63
CA ILE A 389 21.87 -27.59 -19.17
C ILE A 389 22.17 -27.99 -17.74
N LEU A 390 23.44 -28.04 -17.32
CA LEU A 390 23.83 -28.48 -15.98
C LEU A 390 23.17 -27.64 -14.86
N PRO A 391 23.35 -26.31 -14.77
CA PRO A 391 22.70 -25.49 -13.75
C PRO A 391 21.17 -25.46 -13.91
N VAL A 392 20.64 -25.55 -15.14
CA VAL A 392 19.18 -25.62 -15.36
C VAL A 392 18.59 -26.91 -14.77
N VAL A 393 19.19 -28.07 -15.04
CA VAL A 393 18.74 -29.35 -14.49
C VAL A 393 18.87 -29.34 -12.98
N LEU A 394 20.00 -28.83 -12.45
CA LEU A 394 20.19 -28.71 -11.02
C LEU A 394 19.09 -27.83 -10.37
N ALA A 395 18.81 -26.67 -10.95
CA ALA A 395 17.79 -25.76 -10.45
C ALA A 395 16.39 -26.35 -10.53
N LEU A 396 16.06 -27.07 -11.60
CA LEU A 396 14.78 -27.76 -11.72
C LEU A 396 14.66 -28.90 -10.69
N VAL A 397 15.72 -29.68 -10.45
CA VAL A 397 15.71 -30.78 -9.48
C VAL A 397 15.57 -30.22 -8.05
N VAL A 398 16.39 -29.23 -7.69
CA VAL A 398 16.33 -28.60 -6.35
C VAL A 398 15.01 -27.84 -6.17
N GLY A 399 14.60 -27.08 -7.17
CA GLY A 399 13.37 -26.28 -7.15
C GLY A 399 12.12 -27.15 -7.05
N THR A 400 11.99 -28.20 -7.86
CA THR A 400 10.84 -29.13 -7.78
C THR A 400 10.82 -29.90 -6.47
N GLY A 401 11.98 -30.31 -5.94
CA GLY A 401 12.07 -30.90 -4.60
C GLY A 401 11.58 -29.92 -3.52
N THR A 402 11.96 -28.66 -3.63
CA THR A 402 11.58 -27.60 -2.69
C THR A 402 10.09 -27.24 -2.77
N LEU A 403 9.53 -27.13 -3.96
CA LEU A 403 8.09 -26.90 -4.17
C LEU A 403 7.24 -28.04 -3.61
N ARG A 404 7.71 -29.29 -3.72
CA ARG A 404 7.05 -30.44 -3.09
C ARG A 404 7.06 -30.36 -1.55
N LEU A 405 8.13 -29.82 -0.97
CA LEU A 405 8.21 -29.60 0.48
C LEU A 405 7.29 -28.48 0.97
N LEU A 406 7.17 -27.40 0.19
CA LEU A 406 6.32 -26.25 0.53
C LEU A 406 4.82 -26.55 0.40
N GLY A 407 4.44 -27.56 -0.38
CA GLY A 407 3.05 -27.88 -0.66
C GLY A 407 2.38 -26.90 -1.64
N PRO A 408 1.09 -27.11 -1.96
CA PRO A 408 0.36 -26.24 -2.87
C PRO A 408 0.10 -24.87 -2.25
N GLY A 409 0.49 -23.80 -2.96
CA GLY A 409 0.18 -22.41 -2.60
C GLY A 409 -1.21 -21.96 -3.02
N THR A 410 -2.23 -22.82 -2.89
CA THR A 410 -3.63 -22.48 -3.21
C THR A 410 -4.16 -21.46 -2.19
N PRO A 411 -5.04 -20.51 -2.57
CA PRO A 411 -5.59 -19.54 -1.62
C PRO A 411 -6.20 -20.18 -0.38
N VAL A 412 -6.11 -19.50 0.77
CA VAL A 412 -6.73 -19.97 2.01
C VAL A 412 -8.25 -19.82 1.93
N ASN A 413 -9.00 -20.82 2.39
CA ASN A 413 -10.44 -20.69 2.55
C ASN A 413 -10.76 -19.87 3.81
N LEU A 414 -11.07 -18.59 3.63
CA LEU A 414 -11.36 -17.66 4.72
C LEU A 414 -12.59 -18.07 5.55
N ALA A 415 -13.59 -18.72 4.94
CA ALA A 415 -14.79 -19.16 5.64
C ALA A 415 -14.55 -20.31 6.64
N GLY A 416 -13.42 -21.02 6.50
CA GLY A 416 -13.03 -22.11 7.39
C GLY A 416 -12.11 -21.68 8.53
N LEU A 417 -11.81 -20.40 8.66
CA LEU A 417 -10.93 -19.89 9.72
C LEU A 417 -11.61 -19.94 11.09
N PRO A 418 -10.86 -20.21 12.18
CA PRO A 418 -11.40 -20.07 13.53
C PRO A 418 -11.80 -18.61 13.79
N PRO A 419 -12.88 -18.36 14.55
CA PRO A 419 -13.34 -17.01 14.82
C PRO A 419 -12.34 -16.26 15.71
N GLY A 420 -12.10 -15.00 15.36
CA GLY A 420 -11.25 -14.08 16.13
C GLY A 420 -11.87 -13.68 17.46
N ALA A 421 -11.03 -13.45 18.47
CA ALA A 421 -11.47 -12.96 19.77
C ALA A 421 -11.73 -11.44 19.74
N PRO A 422 -12.96 -10.98 20.06
CA PRO A 422 -13.31 -9.55 20.03
C PRO A 422 -12.62 -8.74 21.14
N SER A 423 -12.17 -9.38 22.22
CA SER A 423 -11.51 -8.74 23.36
C SER A 423 -10.53 -9.69 24.07
N GLY A 424 -9.74 -9.16 25.02
CA GLY A 424 -8.77 -9.94 25.79
C GLY A 424 -7.40 -10.10 25.09
N PRO A 425 -6.47 -10.91 25.63
CA PRO A 425 -5.10 -11.00 25.10
C PRO A 425 -4.92 -11.99 23.93
N THR A 426 -5.90 -12.85 23.67
CA THR A 426 -5.80 -13.91 22.64
C THR A 426 -6.21 -13.41 21.25
N LEU A 427 -5.71 -14.08 20.21
CA LEU A 427 -6.07 -13.77 18.82
C LEU A 427 -7.40 -14.42 18.43
N LEU A 428 -7.59 -15.67 18.81
CA LEU A 428 -8.74 -16.50 18.49
C LEU A 428 -9.60 -16.74 19.73
N LEU A 429 -10.88 -17.03 19.50
CA LEU A 429 -11.75 -17.56 20.54
C LEU A 429 -11.31 -18.98 20.94
N PRO A 430 -11.41 -19.34 22.24
CA PRO A 430 -11.21 -20.72 22.68
C PRO A 430 -12.17 -21.65 21.92
N SER A 431 -11.63 -22.73 21.33
CA SER A 431 -12.44 -23.72 20.62
C SER A 431 -12.28 -25.09 21.27
N THR A 432 -13.41 -25.77 21.49
CA THR A 432 -13.48 -27.12 22.07
C THR A 432 -13.40 -28.24 21.02
N ALA A 433 -13.34 -27.91 19.73
CA ALA A 433 -13.31 -28.90 18.65
C ALA A 433 -11.91 -29.51 18.45
N PRO A 434 -11.78 -30.83 18.23
CA PRO A 434 -10.50 -31.45 17.86
C PRO A 434 -10.03 -30.88 16.52
N ARG A 435 -8.91 -30.16 16.54
CA ARG A 435 -8.41 -29.45 15.36
C ARG A 435 -7.55 -30.37 14.48
N THR A 436 -8.03 -30.68 13.28
CA THR A 436 -7.17 -31.03 12.13
C THR A 436 -6.71 -29.74 11.43
N VAL A 437 -6.25 -28.74 12.20
CA VAL A 437 -5.76 -27.47 11.64
C VAL A 437 -4.30 -27.68 11.22
N PRO A 438 -3.88 -27.24 10.02
CA PRO A 438 -2.46 -27.23 9.65
C PRO A 438 -1.62 -26.54 10.74
N ALA A 439 -0.35 -26.96 10.90
CA ALA A 439 0.52 -26.40 11.94
C ALA A 439 0.55 -24.86 11.95
N VAL A 440 0.48 -24.24 10.76
CA VAL A 440 0.40 -22.80 10.53
C VAL A 440 -0.53 -22.49 9.34
N VAL A 441 -1.38 -21.46 9.46
CA VAL A 441 -2.30 -20.96 8.43
C VAL A 441 -2.18 -19.43 8.30
N PRO A 442 -2.01 -18.86 7.11
CA PRO A 442 -1.61 -19.52 5.86
C PRO A 442 -0.28 -20.26 6.02
N THR A 443 -0.03 -21.29 5.18
CA THR A 443 1.34 -21.81 5.01
C THR A 443 2.26 -20.71 4.49
N ALA A 444 3.57 -20.85 4.66
CA ALA A 444 4.54 -19.86 4.17
C ALA A 444 4.40 -19.54 2.66
N ALA A 445 4.10 -20.55 1.84
CA ALA A 445 3.88 -20.35 0.39
C ALA A 445 2.57 -19.62 0.07
N GLN A 446 1.53 -19.83 0.88
CA GLN A 446 0.26 -19.11 0.77
C GLN A 446 0.39 -17.67 1.25
N ALA A 447 1.09 -17.44 2.37
CA ALA A 447 1.23 -16.14 3.01
C ALA A 447 1.76 -15.06 2.05
N ARG A 448 2.82 -15.35 1.29
CA ARG A 448 3.37 -14.41 0.28
C ARG A 448 2.38 -14.02 -0.83
N LYS A 449 1.29 -14.75 -1.00
CA LYS A 449 0.23 -14.48 -1.98
C LYS A 449 -1.08 -14.07 -1.34
N ASP A 450 -1.12 -13.95 0.00
CA ASP A 450 -2.32 -13.69 0.77
C ASP A 450 -2.59 -12.18 0.88
N PHE A 451 -2.80 -11.56 -0.29
CA PHE A 451 -3.21 -10.17 -0.42
C PHE A 451 -4.73 -10.03 -0.22
N PRO A 452 -5.21 -8.87 0.25
CA PRO A 452 -6.63 -8.57 0.20
C PRO A 452 -7.17 -8.67 -1.24
N PRO A 453 -8.41 -9.14 -1.44
CA PRO A 453 -9.01 -9.26 -2.76
C PRO A 453 -9.64 -7.94 -3.22
N ASP A 454 -8.86 -6.86 -3.22
CA ASP A 454 -9.26 -5.49 -3.62
C ASP A 454 -9.17 -5.23 -5.14
N GLY A 455 -8.57 -6.16 -5.88
CA GLY A 455 -8.43 -6.09 -7.33
C GLY A 455 -7.33 -5.12 -7.76
N ALA A 456 -7.70 -3.93 -8.23
CA ALA A 456 -6.77 -2.90 -8.70
C ALA A 456 -6.99 -1.56 -7.96
N CYS A 457 -7.49 -1.63 -6.72
CA CYS A 457 -7.91 -0.49 -5.92
C CYS A 457 -6.81 0.09 -5.05
N GLU A 458 -5.86 -0.73 -4.58
CA GLU A 458 -4.51 -0.26 -4.25
C GLU A 458 -3.79 0.20 -5.53
N VAL A 459 -3.84 1.51 -5.82
CA VAL A 459 -3.33 2.03 -7.10
C VAL A 459 -1.80 2.08 -7.16
N PRO A 460 -1.19 1.77 -8.33
CA PRO A 460 0.25 1.69 -8.47
C PRO A 460 0.91 3.07 -8.33
N PRO A 461 2.26 3.14 -8.16
CA PRO A 461 2.90 4.41 -7.90
C PRO A 461 2.69 5.48 -8.97
N THR A 462 2.59 5.11 -10.24
CA THR A 462 2.39 6.04 -11.35
C THR A 462 0.99 6.65 -11.43
N ALA A 463 -0.01 6.11 -10.72
CA ALA A 463 -1.38 6.62 -10.77
C ALA A 463 -1.54 7.93 -9.97
N THR A 464 -2.32 8.88 -10.45
CA THR A 464 -2.61 10.14 -9.74
C THR A 464 -4.02 10.21 -9.17
N SER A 465 -4.85 9.19 -9.37
CA SER A 465 -6.24 9.13 -8.89
C SER A 465 -6.66 7.67 -8.66
N SER A 466 -7.62 7.45 -7.77
CA SER A 466 -8.24 6.13 -7.58
C SER A 466 -9.47 5.95 -8.49
N PRO A 467 -9.73 4.74 -9.02
CA PRO A 467 -11.03 4.40 -9.59
C PRO A 467 -12.13 4.42 -8.50
N PRO A 468 -13.42 4.21 -8.84
CA PRO A 468 -14.50 4.27 -7.87
C PRO A 468 -14.31 3.39 -6.63
N CYS A 469 -13.79 2.17 -6.81
CA CYS A 469 -13.34 1.27 -5.73
C CYS A 469 -14.35 1.11 -4.58
N THR A 470 -15.62 0.98 -4.94
CA THR A 470 -16.71 0.78 -3.99
C THR A 470 -17.17 -0.68 -4.01
N PHE A 471 -17.26 -1.29 -2.84
CA PHE A 471 -17.57 -2.70 -2.60
C PHE A 471 -18.71 -2.83 -1.60
N GLY A 472 -19.37 -3.98 -1.54
CA GLY A 472 -20.49 -4.21 -0.60
C GLY A 472 -21.81 -3.61 -1.09
N ASP A 473 -22.66 -3.19 -0.15
CA ASP A 473 -24.02 -2.72 -0.45
C ASP A 473 -24.03 -1.20 -0.72
N THR A 474 -24.25 -0.82 -1.97
CA THR A 474 -24.31 0.58 -2.41
C THR A 474 -25.72 1.18 -2.39
N SER A 475 -26.75 0.39 -2.05
CA SER A 475 -28.16 0.80 -2.18
C SER A 475 -28.59 1.82 -1.12
N THR A 476 -27.98 1.79 0.07
CA THR A 476 -28.33 2.65 1.20
C THR A 476 -27.65 4.02 1.16
N GLY A 477 -26.63 4.20 0.32
CA GLY A 477 -25.76 5.38 0.32
C GLY A 477 -24.78 5.46 1.51
N ASN A 478 -24.95 4.63 2.53
CA ASN A 478 -24.05 4.55 3.68
C ASN A 478 -22.75 3.86 3.27
N ARG A 479 -21.61 4.47 3.60
CA ARG A 479 -20.30 3.87 3.31
C ARG A 479 -19.23 4.19 4.33
N ILE A 480 -18.28 3.27 4.45
CA ILE A 480 -16.98 3.45 5.11
C ILE A 480 -15.96 3.77 4.04
N VAL A 481 -15.11 4.78 4.27
CA VAL A 481 -13.95 5.06 3.41
C VAL A 481 -12.68 4.54 4.08
N LEU A 482 -11.94 3.66 3.40
CA LEU A 482 -10.59 3.25 3.78
C LEU A 482 -9.57 4.11 3.03
N LEU A 483 -8.81 4.95 3.74
CA LEU A 483 -7.93 5.95 3.16
C LEU A 483 -6.48 5.76 3.64
N GLY A 484 -5.52 5.63 2.72
CA GLY A 484 -4.10 5.57 3.10
C GLY A 484 -3.16 4.91 2.11
N ASP A 485 -2.12 4.27 2.63
CA ASP A 485 -1.19 3.43 1.88
C ASP A 485 -1.48 1.93 2.07
N SER A 486 -0.55 1.05 1.67
CA SER A 486 -0.72 -0.40 1.80
C SER A 486 -0.92 -0.89 3.24
N HIS A 487 -0.56 -0.10 4.27
CA HIS A 487 -0.88 -0.38 5.67
C HIS A 487 -2.32 -0.03 6.04
N ALA A 488 -2.99 0.85 5.27
CA ALA A 488 -4.45 0.92 5.26
C ALA A 488 -5.04 -0.25 4.47
N GLY A 489 -4.55 -0.49 3.24
CA GLY A 489 -5.07 -1.53 2.33
C GLY A 489 -5.11 -2.94 2.94
N GLN A 490 -4.17 -3.30 3.80
CA GLN A 490 -4.19 -4.59 4.51
C GLN A 490 -5.46 -4.83 5.37
N TRP A 491 -6.20 -3.77 5.72
CA TRP A 491 -7.45 -3.85 6.49
C TRP A 491 -8.71 -3.99 5.62
N PHE A 492 -8.57 -4.02 4.28
CA PHE A 492 -9.68 -4.08 3.33
C PHE A 492 -10.70 -5.19 3.67
N SER A 493 -10.26 -6.43 3.83
CA SER A 493 -11.19 -7.55 4.07
C SER A 493 -11.89 -7.45 5.43
N ALA A 494 -11.21 -6.92 6.44
CA ALA A 494 -11.80 -6.73 7.77
C ALA A 494 -12.91 -5.67 7.73
N LEU A 495 -12.63 -4.53 7.10
CA LEU A 495 -13.60 -3.43 6.96
C LEU A 495 -14.74 -3.77 6.01
N LEU A 496 -14.48 -4.56 4.97
CA LEU A 496 -15.53 -5.04 4.07
C LEU A 496 -16.51 -5.95 4.82
N GLY A 497 -16.00 -6.82 5.70
CA GLY A 497 -16.83 -7.63 6.59
C GLY A 497 -17.67 -6.76 7.53
N ILE A 498 -17.06 -5.78 8.19
CA ILE A 498 -17.74 -4.85 9.12
C ILE A 498 -18.83 -4.03 8.42
N ALA A 499 -18.55 -3.53 7.21
CA ALA A 499 -19.52 -2.81 6.38
C ALA A 499 -20.66 -3.72 5.90
N GLY A 500 -20.34 -4.94 5.47
CA GLY A 500 -21.31 -5.91 4.98
C GLY A 500 -22.34 -6.31 6.03
N GLU A 501 -21.93 -6.46 7.30
CA GLU A 501 -22.87 -6.75 8.41
C GLU A 501 -23.87 -5.61 8.67
N ARG A 502 -23.62 -4.41 8.15
CA ARG A 502 -24.46 -3.21 8.32
C ARG A 502 -25.19 -2.80 7.04
N HIS A 503 -25.08 -3.58 5.96
CA HIS A 503 -25.59 -3.19 4.64
C HIS A 503 -25.03 -1.84 4.17
N TRP A 504 -23.75 -1.60 4.46
CA TRP A 504 -23.00 -0.43 4.01
C TRP A 504 -22.02 -0.83 2.90
N ALA A 505 -21.59 0.16 2.12
CA ALA A 505 -20.48 0.01 1.18
C ALA A 505 -19.13 0.28 1.85
N LEU A 506 -18.06 -0.29 1.29
CA LEU A 506 -16.68 0.09 1.56
C LEU A 506 -16.12 0.77 0.32
N GLU A 507 -15.63 2.00 0.45
CA GLU A 507 -14.87 2.70 -0.58
C GLU A 507 -13.38 2.69 -0.23
N GLU A 508 -12.55 2.22 -1.15
CA GLU A 508 -11.11 2.13 -0.94
C GLU A 508 -10.36 3.22 -1.73
N LEU A 509 -9.65 4.07 -0.98
CA LEU A 509 -8.75 5.09 -1.48
C LEU A 509 -7.34 4.79 -0.94
N VAL A 510 -6.69 3.80 -1.55
CA VAL A 510 -5.36 3.32 -1.12
C VAL A 510 -4.34 3.45 -2.25
N LYS A 511 -3.11 3.88 -1.91
CA LYS A 511 -2.01 4.02 -2.87
C LYS A 511 -0.68 3.46 -2.35
N GLN A 512 -0.02 2.68 -3.20
CA GLN A 512 1.24 1.98 -2.87
C GLN A 512 2.35 2.91 -2.39
N GLY A 513 2.77 2.76 -1.13
CA GLY A 513 3.89 3.50 -0.54
C GLY A 513 3.71 5.02 -0.52
N CYS A 514 2.46 5.51 -0.55
CA CYS A 514 2.13 6.93 -0.54
C CYS A 514 1.73 7.39 0.86
N PRO A 515 2.57 8.14 1.60
CA PRO A 515 2.19 8.67 2.89
C PRO A 515 0.92 9.51 2.79
N LEU A 516 -0.07 9.14 3.60
CA LEU A 516 -1.26 9.94 3.82
C LEU A 516 -0.96 11.31 4.47
N PRO A 517 -0.10 11.43 5.51
CA PRO A 517 0.40 12.74 5.92
C PRO A 517 1.09 13.44 4.76
N GLN A 518 1.00 14.78 4.68
CA GLN A 518 1.57 15.56 3.57
C GLN A 518 3.10 15.60 3.58
N LEU A 519 3.72 14.47 3.23
CA LEU A 519 5.16 14.28 3.17
C LEU A 519 5.63 14.07 1.73
N THR A 520 6.66 14.81 1.35
CA THR A 520 7.42 14.54 0.13
C THR A 520 8.44 13.44 0.40
N VAL A 521 8.25 12.28 -0.23
CA VAL A 521 9.12 11.11 -0.10
C VAL A 521 9.72 10.70 -1.44
N THR A 522 10.81 9.96 -1.42
CA THR A 522 11.32 9.27 -2.62
C THR A 522 10.65 7.90 -2.70
N ASN A 523 10.03 7.59 -3.84
CA ASN A 523 9.45 6.28 -4.06
C ASN A 523 10.55 5.32 -4.55
N PRO A 524 10.74 4.15 -3.91
CA PRO A 524 11.79 3.21 -4.30
C PRO A 524 11.53 2.55 -5.66
N GLN A 525 10.28 2.33 -6.08
CA GLN A 525 10.00 1.74 -7.40
C GLN A 525 10.25 2.74 -8.55
N LEU A 526 9.95 4.02 -8.32
CA LEU A 526 10.20 5.10 -9.26
C LEU A 526 11.63 5.67 -9.17
N GLY A 527 12.35 5.40 -8.08
CA GLY A 527 13.67 5.94 -7.72
C GLY A 527 13.79 7.46 -7.84
N ARG A 528 12.71 8.18 -7.51
CA ARG A 528 12.64 9.65 -7.52
C ARG A 528 11.60 10.15 -6.53
N GLU A 529 11.59 11.47 -6.34
CA GLU A 529 10.54 12.18 -5.62
C GLU A 529 9.14 11.75 -6.10
N TYR A 530 8.26 11.45 -5.14
CA TYR A 530 7.00 10.77 -5.36
C TYR A 530 5.82 11.74 -5.61
N ARG A 531 5.94 12.60 -6.63
CA ARG A 531 4.96 13.67 -6.92
C ARG A 531 3.55 13.17 -7.23
N GLU A 532 3.45 11.96 -7.77
CA GLU A 532 2.15 11.31 -8.01
C GLU A 532 1.40 11.02 -6.71
N CYS A 533 2.11 10.80 -5.60
CA CYS A 533 1.49 10.68 -4.27
C CYS A 533 0.82 11.98 -3.85
N ASP A 534 1.50 13.13 -4.03
CA ASP A 534 0.92 14.44 -3.70
C ASP A 534 -0.33 14.74 -4.54
N SER A 535 -0.27 14.46 -5.84
CA SER A 535 -1.40 14.62 -6.76
C SER A 535 -2.57 13.71 -6.37
N TRP A 536 -2.27 12.45 -6.03
CA TRP A 536 -3.29 11.50 -5.59
C TRP A 536 -3.93 11.89 -4.27
N ARG A 537 -3.13 12.34 -3.28
CA ARG A 537 -3.63 12.80 -1.99
C ARG A 537 -4.59 13.98 -2.16
N ALA A 538 -4.22 14.95 -2.99
CA ALA A 538 -5.09 16.08 -3.32
C ALA A 538 -6.40 15.61 -3.98
N ASN A 539 -6.33 14.71 -4.96
CA ASN A 539 -7.51 14.18 -5.64
C ASN A 539 -8.41 13.33 -4.72
N ALA A 540 -7.83 12.55 -3.80
CA ALA A 540 -8.58 11.76 -2.82
C ALA A 540 -9.32 12.67 -1.82
N LEU A 541 -8.65 13.72 -1.32
CA LEU A 541 -9.29 14.70 -0.44
C LEU A 541 -10.37 15.53 -1.16
N ASP A 542 -10.16 15.89 -2.42
CA ASP A 542 -11.16 16.60 -3.23
C ASP A 542 -12.39 15.73 -3.51
N ARG A 543 -12.19 14.45 -3.80
CA ARG A 543 -13.26 13.46 -3.96
C ARG A 543 -14.13 13.37 -2.69
N LEU A 544 -13.52 13.28 -1.51
CA LEU A 544 -14.26 13.22 -0.24
C LEU A 544 -15.03 14.51 0.09
N ARG A 545 -14.64 15.65 -0.47
CA ARG A 545 -15.37 16.92 -0.31
C ARG A 545 -16.56 17.04 -1.26
N THR A 546 -16.46 16.43 -2.43
CA THR A 546 -17.41 16.64 -3.54
C THR A 546 -18.46 15.52 -3.64
N GLU A 547 -18.11 14.31 -3.20
CA GLU A 547 -19.04 13.18 -3.14
C GLU A 547 -19.90 13.22 -1.86
N PRO A 548 -21.03 12.48 -1.81
CA PRO A 548 -21.86 12.39 -0.61
C PRO A 548 -21.03 12.00 0.62
N LYS A 549 -21.31 12.56 1.80
CA LYS A 549 -20.51 12.28 3.00
C LYS A 549 -20.56 10.80 3.38
N PRO A 550 -19.41 10.14 3.67
CA PRO A 550 -19.42 8.79 4.24
C PRO A 550 -19.88 8.79 5.70
N ARG A 551 -20.24 7.62 6.23
CA ARG A 551 -20.56 7.45 7.66
C ARG A 551 -19.32 7.41 8.54
N LEU A 552 -18.20 6.94 7.99
CA LEU A 552 -16.93 6.79 8.71
C LEU A 552 -15.75 6.89 7.74
N ILE A 553 -14.70 7.60 8.13
CA ILE A 553 -13.39 7.59 7.46
C ILE A 553 -12.40 6.83 8.33
N VAL A 554 -11.88 5.71 7.81
CA VAL A 554 -10.84 4.90 8.43
C VAL A 554 -9.52 5.21 7.75
N ILE A 555 -8.58 5.79 8.49
CA ILE A 555 -7.25 6.12 7.99
C ILE A 555 -6.19 5.15 8.53
N GLY A 556 -5.24 4.77 7.67
CA GLY A 556 -4.06 3.97 8.03
C GLY A 556 -2.84 4.44 7.23
N SER A 557 -1.67 4.45 7.84
CA SER A 557 -0.44 4.77 7.11
C SER A 557 0.79 4.20 7.82
N LEU A 558 1.77 3.81 7.02
CA LEU A 558 3.09 3.41 7.50
C LEU A 558 3.80 4.58 8.22
N ASN A 559 4.24 4.39 9.46
CA ASN A 559 4.90 5.44 10.26
C ASN A 559 6.40 5.61 9.98
N ARG A 560 6.94 4.93 8.96
CA ARG A 560 8.39 4.85 8.69
C ARG A 560 8.89 5.75 7.55
N TYR A 561 8.04 6.61 6.99
CA TYR A 561 8.45 7.48 5.87
C TYR A 561 9.49 8.54 6.26
N THR A 562 9.55 8.95 7.53
CA THR A 562 10.54 9.91 8.04
C THR A 562 10.92 9.57 9.48
N GLN A 563 12.15 9.92 9.87
CA GLN A 563 12.59 9.87 11.27
C GLN A 563 12.33 11.19 12.02
N ASP A 564 11.99 12.25 11.28
CA ASP A 564 11.65 13.56 11.85
C ASP A 564 10.19 13.58 12.32
N GLN A 565 10.01 13.43 13.63
CA GLN A 565 8.69 13.40 14.27
C GLN A 565 7.95 14.74 14.20
N GLN A 566 8.67 15.87 14.20
CA GLN A 566 8.05 17.18 14.12
C GLN A 566 7.50 17.41 12.71
N LEU A 567 8.28 17.05 11.69
CA LEU A 567 7.84 17.07 10.31
C LEU A 567 6.62 16.16 10.11
N LEU A 568 6.64 14.94 10.66
CA LEU A 568 5.51 14.00 10.56
C LEU A 568 4.25 14.56 11.24
N SER A 569 4.38 15.15 12.43
CA SER A 569 3.25 15.76 13.15
C SER A 569 2.64 16.92 12.35
N HIS A 570 3.48 17.79 11.78
CA HIS A 570 3.00 18.91 10.95
C HIS A 570 2.31 18.42 9.67
N ALA A 571 2.86 17.39 9.03
CA ALA A 571 2.30 16.79 7.82
C ALA A 571 0.95 16.10 8.09
N TRP A 572 0.75 15.52 9.28
CA TRP A 572 -0.54 14.99 9.71
C TRP A 572 -1.58 16.10 9.87
N GLU A 573 -1.24 17.19 10.56
CA GLU A 573 -2.18 18.31 10.75
C GLU A 573 -2.66 18.90 9.42
N GLN A 574 -1.76 19.02 8.44
CA GLN A 574 -2.11 19.46 7.08
C GLN A 574 -3.09 18.51 6.37
N THR A 575 -3.03 17.20 6.66
CA THR A 575 -3.97 16.22 6.11
C THR A 575 -5.29 16.17 6.90
N LEU A 576 -5.26 16.28 8.22
CA LEU A 576 -6.44 16.13 9.08
C LEU A 576 -7.33 17.37 9.10
N ALA A 577 -6.76 18.57 9.03
CA ALA A 577 -7.54 19.82 8.99
C ALA A 577 -8.65 19.80 7.93
N PRO A 578 -8.39 19.48 6.64
CA PRO A 578 -9.45 19.40 5.64
C PRO A 578 -10.39 18.19 5.81
N LEU A 579 -9.95 17.09 6.42
CA LEU A 579 -10.82 15.94 6.69
C LEU A 579 -11.82 16.25 7.82
N ARG A 580 -11.37 16.90 8.90
CA ARG A 580 -12.23 17.35 10.01
C ARG A 580 -13.31 18.32 9.54
N ALA A 581 -12.99 19.17 8.56
CA ALA A 581 -13.95 20.11 7.97
C ALA A 581 -15.15 19.42 7.27
N LEU A 582 -15.06 18.11 6.97
CA LEU A 582 -16.19 17.34 6.43
C LEU A 582 -17.29 17.11 7.49
N GLY A 583 -16.94 17.17 8.78
CA GLY A 583 -17.86 16.87 9.89
C GLY A 583 -18.22 15.37 10.00
N VAL A 584 -17.39 14.49 9.43
CA VAL A 584 -17.57 13.03 9.48
C VAL A 584 -16.65 12.44 10.56
N PRO A 585 -17.07 11.40 11.30
CA PRO A 585 -16.19 10.69 12.22
C PRO A 585 -14.93 10.13 11.53
N ILE A 586 -13.76 10.37 12.12
CA ILE A 586 -12.48 9.87 11.62
C ILE A 586 -11.85 8.92 12.64
N VAL A 587 -11.39 7.77 12.18
CA VAL A 587 -10.63 6.83 12.98
C VAL A 587 -9.29 6.51 12.38
N TYR A 588 -8.24 6.66 13.17
CA TYR A 588 -6.89 6.24 12.85
C TYR A 588 -6.63 4.83 13.37
N LEU A 589 -6.32 3.92 12.45
CA LEU A 589 -5.76 2.61 12.78
C LEU A 589 -4.26 2.79 12.99
N THR A 590 -3.81 2.63 14.24
CA THR A 590 -2.38 2.72 14.55
C THR A 590 -1.60 1.72 13.70
N ASP A 591 -0.43 2.13 13.20
CA ASP A 591 0.40 1.29 12.36
C ASP A 591 0.77 -0.04 13.05
N THR A 592 0.76 -1.14 12.28
CA THR A 592 1.05 -2.49 12.77
C THR A 592 2.57 -2.69 12.96
N PRO A 593 3.03 -3.57 13.87
CA PRO A 593 4.46 -3.81 14.05
C PRO A 593 5.09 -4.32 12.74
N ILE A 594 6.27 -3.79 12.39
CA ILE A 594 6.97 -4.07 11.12
C ILE A 594 8.08 -5.10 11.40
N PRO A 595 7.99 -6.34 10.89
CA PRO A 595 9.01 -7.35 11.12
C PRO A 595 10.41 -6.94 10.66
N GLY A 596 10.49 -6.23 9.53
CA GLY A 596 11.75 -5.83 8.90
C GLY A 596 12.56 -6.99 8.31
N GLN A 597 11.96 -8.18 8.23
CA GLN A 597 12.47 -9.41 7.64
C GLN A 597 11.35 -10.15 6.91
N ASP A 598 11.67 -10.89 5.84
CA ASP A 598 10.69 -11.74 5.13
C ASP A 598 10.21 -12.89 6.04
N VAL A 599 9.07 -12.68 6.69
CA VAL A 599 8.51 -13.59 7.68
C VAL A 599 8.14 -14.95 7.08
N PRO A 600 7.42 -15.05 5.93
CA PRO A 600 7.15 -16.34 5.31
C PRO A 600 8.41 -17.11 4.93
N ALA A 601 9.46 -16.44 4.44
CA ALA A 601 10.73 -17.10 4.16
C ALA A 601 11.35 -17.69 5.42
N CYS A 602 11.36 -16.95 6.53
CA CYS A 602 11.88 -17.45 7.80
C CYS A 602 11.09 -18.68 8.28
N VAL A 603 9.75 -18.58 8.30
CA VAL A 603 8.87 -19.65 8.79
C VAL A 603 8.99 -20.90 7.93
N SER A 604 9.19 -20.76 6.62
CA SER A 604 9.46 -21.91 5.75
C SER A 604 10.71 -22.70 6.15
N GLY A 605 11.71 -22.03 6.74
CA GLY A 605 12.94 -22.63 7.22
C GLY A 605 12.85 -23.21 8.64
N HIS A 606 11.80 -22.88 9.39
CA HIS A 606 11.56 -23.33 10.77
C HIS A 606 10.13 -23.87 10.95
N PRO A 607 9.74 -24.91 10.19
CA PRO A 607 8.36 -25.43 10.23
C PRO A 607 7.97 -26.00 11.61
N ASP A 608 8.93 -26.56 12.34
CA ASP A 608 8.70 -27.17 13.65
C ASP A 608 8.83 -26.17 14.83
N ASP A 609 9.43 -25.00 14.58
CA ASP A 609 9.56 -23.92 15.56
C ASP A 609 9.38 -22.54 14.90
N PRO A 610 8.14 -22.15 14.54
CA PRO A 610 7.89 -20.82 13.97
C PRO A 610 8.22 -19.67 14.94
N GLY A 611 8.38 -19.95 16.24
CA GLY A 611 8.79 -18.99 17.26
C GLY A 611 10.18 -18.42 17.01
N ALA A 612 11.07 -19.17 16.36
CA ALA A 612 12.39 -18.71 15.91
C ALA A 612 12.34 -17.51 14.95
N CYS A 613 11.18 -17.29 14.32
CA CYS A 613 10.95 -16.16 13.40
C CYS A 613 10.33 -14.93 14.08
N SER A 614 10.19 -14.96 15.41
CA SER A 614 9.86 -13.76 16.19
C SER A 614 10.91 -12.67 15.97
N PHE A 615 10.49 -11.41 16.01
CA PHE A 615 11.34 -10.27 15.68
C PHE A 615 11.39 -9.26 16.83
N PRO A 616 12.48 -8.48 16.98
CA PRO A 616 12.64 -7.59 18.13
C PRO A 616 11.59 -6.48 18.14
N ARG A 617 10.93 -6.29 19.30
CA ARG A 617 9.90 -5.25 19.47
C ARG A 617 10.49 -3.85 19.20
N ALA A 618 11.70 -3.59 19.72
CA ALA A 618 12.36 -2.29 19.62
C ALA A 618 12.59 -1.81 18.18
N SER A 619 12.75 -2.72 17.22
CA SER A 619 12.91 -2.39 15.79
C SER A 619 11.61 -2.44 14.99
N ALA A 620 10.56 -3.03 15.57
CA ALA A 620 9.28 -3.26 14.90
C ALA A 620 8.23 -2.19 15.16
N THR A 621 8.29 -1.52 16.33
CA THR A 621 7.40 -0.41 16.66
C THR A 621 8.10 0.91 16.42
N TRP A 622 7.49 1.78 15.62
CA TRP A 622 7.97 3.13 15.35
C TRP A 622 7.16 4.15 16.15
N PRO A 623 7.75 5.30 16.52
CA PRO A 623 6.99 6.39 17.15
C PRO A 623 5.82 6.81 16.27
N ASP A 624 4.67 7.02 16.90
CA ASP A 624 3.40 7.34 16.24
C ASP A 624 2.84 8.65 16.81
N PRO A 625 3.30 9.81 16.30
CA PRO A 625 2.92 11.10 16.86
C PRO A 625 1.43 11.41 16.71
N LEU A 626 0.74 10.81 15.72
CA LEU A 626 -0.70 10.99 15.57
C LEU A 626 -1.45 10.24 16.67
N ALA A 627 -1.11 8.97 16.93
CA ALA A 627 -1.72 8.22 18.02
C ALA A 627 -1.49 8.91 19.37
N GLU A 628 -0.29 9.43 19.61
CA GLU A 628 0.05 10.21 20.81
C GLU A 628 -0.74 11.53 20.91
N ALA A 629 -0.96 12.23 19.79
CA ALA A 629 -1.75 13.46 19.76
C ALA A 629 -3.23 13.20 20.05
N VAL A 630 -3.81 12.15 19.46
CA VAL A 630 -5.19 11.72 19.72
C VAL A 630 -5.37 11.31 21.18
N ALA A 631 -4.47 10.50 21.73
CA ALA A 631 -4.52 10.08 23.13
C ALA A 631 -4.41 11.26 24.11
N ALA A 632 -3.68 12.32 23.74
CA ALA A 632 -3.56 13.56 24.51
C ALA A 632 -4.74 14.53 24.31
N GLY A 633 -5.77 14.17 23.53
CA GLY A 633 -6.91 15.04 23.24
C GLY A 633 -6.60 16.24 22.35
N ARG A 634 -5.47 16.22 21.62
CA ARG A 634 -5.02 17.31 20.75
C ARG A 634 -5.64 17.27 19.35
N GLU A 635 -6.33 16.20 19.01
CA GLU A 635 -6.95 15.97 17.70
C GLU A 635 -8.48 15.82 17.84
N PRO A 636 -9.24 16.92 17.95
CA PRO A 636 -10.69 16.86 18.10
C PRO A 636 -11.35 16.23 16.86
N GLY A 637 -12.37 15.39 17.08
CA GLY A 637 -13.08 14.68 16.00
C GLY A 637 -12.33 13.49 15.40
N VAL A 638 -11.12 13.17 15.90
CA VAL A 638 -10.35 11.99 15.48
C VAL A 638 -10.23 11.02 16.65
N ARG A 639 -10.51 9.74 16.39
CA ARG A 639 -10.28 8.64 17.34
C ARG A 639 -9.12 7.78 16.86
N ALA A 640 -8.42 7.10 17.76
CA ALA A 640 -7.37 6.16 17.42
C ALA A 640 -7.70 4.80 18.04
N VAL A 641 -7.58 3.75 17.25
CA VAL A 641 -7.78 2.36 17.70
C VAL A 641 -6.57 1.52 17.33
N SER A 642 -6.25 0.53 18.18
CA SER A 642 -5.06 -0.30 18.01
C SER A 642 -5.34 -1.76 18.30
N VAL A 643 -4.89 -2.63 17.40
CA VAL A 643 -4.84 -4.10 17.60
C VAL A 643 -3.45 -4.56 18.07
N ASN A 644 -2.49 -3.65 18.23
CA ASN A 644 -1.07 -4.00 18.45
C ASN A 644 -0.84 -4.75 19.76
N GLN A 645 -1.72 -4.59 20.74
CA GLN A 645 -1.69 -5.36 21.99
C GLN A 645 -1.85 -6.87 21.78
N VAL A 646 -2.43 -7.29 20.64
CA VAL A 646 -2.55 -8.71 20.24
C VAL A 646 -1.43 -9.11 19.30
N LEU A 647 -1.15 -8.27 18.30
CA LEU A 647 -0.11 -8.57 17.30
C LEU A 647 1.28 -8.67 17.92
N CYS A 648 1.53 -7.89 18.96
CA CYS A 648 2.76 -7.93 19.73
C CYS A 648 2.40 -7.87 21.23
N PRO A 649 2.03 -9.01 21.85
CA PRO A 649 1.50 -9.04 23.21
C PRO A 649 2.58 -8.91 24.30
N GLY A 650 2.18 -8.43 25.48
CA GLY A 650 3.02 -8.31 26.68
C GLY A 650 4.11 -7.22 26.60
N SER A 651 5.03 -7.21 27.57
CA SER A 651 6.16 -6.26 27.65
C SER A 651 7.53 -6.87 27.26
N GLY A 652 7.54 -8.10 26.73
CA GLY A 652 8.76 -8.81 26.30
C GLY A 652 9.60 -8.13 25.20
N GLY A 653 10.76 -8.71 24.88
CA GLY A 653 11.69 -8.15 23.91
C GLY A 653 11.33 -8.36 22.42
N SER A 654 10.32 -9.18 22.11
CA SER A 654 10.01 -9.62 20.74
C SER A 654 8.51 -9.72 20.45
N CYS A 655 8.14 -9.56 19.19
CA CYS A 655 6.81 -9.81 18.64
C CYS A 655 6.79 -11.17 17.91
N PRO A 656 5.71 -11.96 18.02
CA PRO A 656 5.58 -13.23 17.33
C PRO A 656 5.38 -13.04 15.81
N ALA A 657 5.93 -13.95 15.01
CA ALA A 657 5.59 -14.08 13.58
C ALA A 657 4.34 -14.96 13.35
N VAL A 658 4.13 -15.94 14.23
CA VAL A 658 2.96 -16.84 14.23
C VAL A 658 2.32 -16.78 15.61
N LEU A 659 1.02 -16.54 15.67
CA LEU A 659 0.25 -16.50 16.91
C LEU A 659 -0.98 -17.40 16.79
N GLU A 660 -1.14 -18.36 17.71
CA GLU A 660 -2.28 -19.29 17.72
C GLU A 660 -2.53 -19.99 16.36
N HIS A 661 -1.44 -20.43 15.72
CA HIS A 661 -1.38 -21.01 14.36
C HIS A 661 -1.57 -20.02 13.20
N ILE A 662 -1.86 -18.75 13.45
CA ILE A 662 -2.00 -17.75 12.40
C ILE A 662 -0.65 -17.14 12.05
N LEU A 663 -0.21 -17.29 10.80
CA LEU A 663 0.95 -16.58 10.26
C LEU A 663 0.56 -15.13 9.99
N LEU A 664 1.13 -14.21 10.77
CA LEU A 664 0.65 -12.83 10.83
C LEU A 664 1.04 -12.00 9.61
N TYR A 665 2.22 -12.23 9.03
CA TYR A 665 2.81 -11.34 8.02
C TYR A 665 3.05 -12.04 6.67
N ARG A 666 2.73 -11.34 5.58
CA ARG A 666 2.92 -11.83 4.19
C ARG A 666 4.28 -11.49 3.59
N ASP A 667 4.97 -10.52 4.18
CA ASP A 667 6.29 -10.05 3.79
C ASP A 667 7.02 -9.46 5.02
N ASP A 668 7.81 -8.41 4.83
CA ASP A 668 8.58 -7.75 5.89
C ASP A 668 7.87 -6.56 6.56
N ALA A 669 6.64 -6.23 6.15
CA ALA A 669 5.90 -5.08 6.66
C ALA A 669 4.38 -5.29 6.81
N HIS A 670 3.76 -6.12 5.97
CA HIS A 670 2.30 -6.21 5.86
C HIS A 670 1.75 -7.50 6.48
N LEU A 671 0.54 -7.37 7.03
CA LEU A 671 -0.24 -8.50 7.51
C LEU A 671 -0.68 -9.42 6.34
N THR A 672 -0.85 -10.70 6.64
CA THR A 672 -1.63 -11.61 5.78
C THR A 672 -3.10 -11.21 5.80
N ASN A 673 -3.81 -11.41 4.68
CA ASN A 673 -5.25 -11.18 4.64
C ASN A 673 -6.00 -12.08 5.65
N VAL A 674 -5.52 -13.30 5.88
CA VAL A 674 -6.00 -14.19 6.95
C VAL A 674 -5.91 -13.51 8.33
N ALA A 675 -4.76 -12.90 8.67
CA ALA A 675 -4.61 -12.22 9.95
C ALA A 675 -5.57 -11.02 10.07
N ALA A 676 -5.72 -10.23 9.00
CA ALA A 676 -6.67 -9.11 8.98
C ALA A 676 -8.13 -9.58 9.19
N VAL A 677 -8.57 -10.64 8.52
CA VAL A 677 -9.91 -11.24 8.70
C VAL A 677 -10.11 -11.76 10.11
N VAL A 678 -9.12 -12.45 10.69
CA VAL A 678 -9.18 -12.93 12.07
C VAL A 678 -9.27 -11.76 13.07
N LEU A 679 -8.67 -10.62 12.77
CA LEU A 679 -8.72 -9.43 13.62
C LEU A 679 -10.03 -8.63 13.47
N ALA A 680 -10.86 -8.93 12.48
CA ALA A 680 -12.08 -8.16 12.18
C ALA A 680 -13.05 -8.03 13.38
N PRO A 681 -13.36 -9.09 14.17
CA PRO A 681 -14.25 -8.96 15.33
C PRO A 681 -13.71 -8.01 16.41
N ARG A 682 -12.38 -7.94 16.55
CA ARG A 682 -11.73 -7.03 17.50
C ARG A 682 -11.74 -5.60 17.00
N LEU A 683 -11.42 -5.41 15.72
CA LEU A 683 -11.51 -4.11 15.08
C LEU A 683 -12.94 -3.58 15.18
N GLU A 684 -13.94 -4.41 14.89
CA GLU A 684 -15.36 -4.06 15.03
C GLU A 684 -15.69 -3.60 16.46
N LYS A 685 -15.26 -4.37 17.47
CA LYS A 685 -15.48 -3.99 18.87
C LYS A 685 -14.85 -2.64 19.20
N LEU A 686 -13.60 -2.40 18.77
CA LEU A 686 -12.90 -1.14 19.02
C LEU A 686 -13.60 0.04 18.34
N LEU A 687 -14.15 -0.14 17.13
CA LEU A 687 -14.93 0.88 16.45
C LEU A 687 -16.26 1.15 17.16
N ALA A 688 -16.94 0.10 17.62
CA ALA A 688 -18.20 0.22 18.36
C ALA A 688 -18.02 0.88 19.73
N ASP A 689 -17.00 0.48 20.50
CA ASP A 689 -16.66 1.08 21.80
C ASP A 689 -16.30 2.57 21.66
N ALA A 690 -15.77 2.97 20.50
CA ALA A 690 -15.45 4.35 20.18
C ALA A 690 -16.66 5.16 19.64
N GLY A 691 -17.85 4.54 19.55
CA GLY A 691 -19.07 5.17 19.02
C GLY A 691 -19.01 5.45 17.51
N LEU A 692 -18.14 4.76 16.77
CA LEU A 692 -17.91 5.03 15.34
C LEU A 692 -18.77 4.16 14.42
N VAL A 693 -19.25 3.04 14.93
CA VAL A 693 -20.20 2.15 14.26
C VAL A 693 -21.21 1.63 15.29
N PRO A 694 -22.47 1.38 14.90
CA PRO A 694 -23.43 0.72 15.80
C PRO A 694 -22.88 -0.63 16.28
N ALA A 695 -23.16 -1.00 17.52
CA ALA A 695 -22.76 -2.30 18.04
C ALA A 695 -23.39 -3.44 17.22
N LYS A 696 -22.69 -4.58 17.15
CA LYS A 696 -23.15 -5.76 16.40
C LYS A 696 -24.52 -6.22 16.94
N GLY A 697 -25.48 -6.45 16.04
CA GLY A 697 -26.85 -6.84 16.38
C GLY A 697 -27.79 -5.69 16.73
N VAL A 698 -27.34 -4.44 16.55
CA VAL A 698 -28.18 -3.24 16.65
C VAL A 698 -28.65 -2.81 15.26
N THR A 699 -29.96 -2.63 15.07
CA THR A 699 -30.60 -2.15 13.84
C THR A 699 -31.14 -0.74 14.06
N GLU A 700 -30.73 0.20 13.21
CA GLU A 700 -31.24 1.58 13.18
C GLU A 700 -32.61 1.61 12.49
N LEU A 701 -33.65 2.07 13.20
CA LEU A 701 -35.01 2.23 12.67
C LEU A 701 -35.27 3.65 12.15
N LEU A 702 -34.69 4.65 12.82
CA LEU A 702 -34.78 6.06 12.48
C LEU A 702 -33.48 6.74 12.91
N HIS A 703 -32.94 7.61 12.06
CA HIS A 703 -31.83 8.49 12.41
C HIS A 703 -31.93 9.79 11.63
N ASP A 704 -31.75 10.91 12.33
CA ASP A 704 -31.67 12.23 11.74
C ASP A 704 -30.64 13.08 12.49
N ASP A 705 -29.62 13.53 11.75
CA ASP A 705 -28.53 14.42 12.16
C ASP A 705 -28.78 15.88 11.74
N PHE A 706 -30.00 16.19 11.29
CA PHE A 706 -30.54 17.53 11.01
C PHE A 706 -29.63 18.41 10.14
N GLN A 707 -28.95 17.79 9.19
CA GLN A 707 -28.10 18.48 8.23
C GLN A 707 -28.95 19.22 7.18
N GLY A 708 -28.61 20.48 6.90
CA GLY A 708 -29.29 21.27 5.86
C GLY A 708 -28.84 22.72 5.85
N ALA A 709 -29.48 23.53 5.01
CA ALA A 709 -29.20 24.97 4.96
C ALA A 709 -29.88 25.71 6.11
N ALA A 710 -29.26 26.77 6.62
CA ALA A 710 -29.88 27.60 7.65
C ALA A 710 -31.25 28.13 7.18
N GLY A 711 -32.28 27.96 8.01
CA GLY A 711 -33.65 28.36 7.74
C GLY A 711 -34.46 27.40 6.85
N SER A 712 -33.91 26.25 6.43
CA SER A 712 -34.67 25.24 5.68
C SER A 712 -35.48 24.32 6.62
N PRO A 713 -36.58 23.70 6.14
CA PRO A 713 -37.32 22.72 6.93
C PRO A 713 -36.53 21.40 7.12
N PRO A 714 -36.82 20.60 8.18
CA PRO A 714 -36.37 19.22 8.31
C PRO A 714 -36.88 18.29 7.19
N ASP A 715 -36.26 17.11 7.06
CA ASP A 715 -36.53 16.15 5.98
C ASP A 715 -37.99 15.63 6.00
N PRO A 716 -38.82 15.93 4.98
CA PRO A 716 -40.22 15.50 4.93
C PRO A 716 -40.41 13.99 4.68
N SER A 717 -39.32 13.26 4.39
CA SER A 717 -39.33 11.80 4.37
C SER A 717 -39.35 11.20 5.78
N ARG A 718 -38.87 11.95 6.79
CA ARG A 718 -38.74 11.50 8.18
C ARG A 718 -39.72 12.18 9.13
N TRP A 719 -40.12 13.42 8.86
CA TRP A 719 -40.93 14.22 9.78
C TRP A 719 -42.24 14.72 9.16
N VAL A 720 -43.27 14.86 9.98
CA VAL A 720 -44.55 15.51 9.67
C VAL A 720 -44.86 16.57 10.72
N TYR A 721 -45.59 17.62 10.31
CA TYR A 721 -45.95 18.73 11.19
C TYR A 721 -47.35 18.55 11.76
N ASP A 722 -47.47 18.82 13.06
CA ASP A 722 -48.74 19.09 13.71
C ASP A 722 -49.02 20.59 13.65
N THR A 723 -50.24 20.95 13.25
CA THR A 723 -50.62 22.37 13.07
C THR A 723 -51.94 22.67 13.75
N GLY A 724 -52.10 23.92 14.21
CA GLY A 724 -53.29 24.36 14.94
C GLY A 724 -53.15 24.22 16.45
N THR A 725 -54.28 24.05 17.14
CA THR A 725 -54.37 23.94 18.60
C THR A 725 -54.86 22.55 19.07
N CYS A 726 -54.95 21.60 18.14
CA CYS A 726 -55.36 20.22 18.36
C CYS A 726 -55.17 19.41 17.06
N TYR A 727 -55.11 18.09 17.18
CA TYR A 727 -55.13 17.18 16.02
C TYR A 727 -56.36 17.36 15.13
N PRO A 728 -56.32 16.90 13.86
CA PRO A 728 -57.47 16.92 12.95
C PRO A 728 -58.72 16.27 13.57
N GLY A 729 -59.85 16.99 13.51
CA GLY A 729 -61.10 16.59 14.18
C GLY A 729 -61.22 17.09 15.63
N CYS A 730 -60.16 17.67 16.18
CA CYS A 730 -60.06 18.29 17.50
C CYS A 730 -60.64 17.46 18.67
N PRO A 731 -60.24 16.19 18.82
CA PRO A 731 -60.74 15.36 19.93
C PRO A 731 -60.25 15.85 21.30
N ALA A 732 -59.12 16.55 21.34
CA ALA A 732 -58.55 17.19 22.52
C ALA A 732 -58.20 18.66 22.19
N PRO A 733 -59.10 19.63 22.45
CA PRO A 733 -58.81 21.04 22.25
C PRO A 733 -57.64 21.52 23.12
N GLN A 734 -56.85 22.48 22.61
CA GLN A 734 -55.62 22.95 23.26
C GLN A 734 -54.69 21.79 23.61
N TRP A 735 -54.56 20.87 22.66
CA TRP A 735 -53.78 19.63 22.73
C TRP A 735 -54.06 18.73 23.95
N GLY A 736 -55.18 18.96 24.65
CA GLY A 736 -55.55 18.22 25.87
C GLY A 736 -54.88 18.73 27.16
N THR A 737 -53.98 19.71 27.05
CA THR A 737 -53.13 20.20 28.16
C THR A 737 -53.49 21.63 28.60
N GLY A 738 -54.29 22.35 27.81
CA GLY A 738 -54.63 23.74 28.05
C GLY A 738 -53.55 24.75 27.63
N GLU A 739 -52.64 24.33 26.74
CA GLU A 739 -51.61 25.18 26.14
C GLU A 739 -52.19 26.31 25.25
N LEU A 740 -51.37 27.34 24.98
CA LEU A 740 -51.81 28.64 24.46
C LEU A 740 -51.43 28.91 23.00
N GLU A 741 -50.41 28.22 22.52
CA GLU A 741 -49.82 28.40 21.20
C GLU A 741 -50.66 27.78 20.09
N THR A 742 -50.45 28.29 18.88
CA THR A 742 -50.82 27.60 17.65
C THR A 742 -49.58 26.96 17.05
N MET A 743 -49.55 25.63 16.93
CA MET A 743 -48.47 24.92 16.25
C MET A 743 -48.49 25.23 14.74
N THR A 744 -47.34 25.42 14.12
CA THR A 744 -47.23 25.76 12.69
C THR A 744 -46.14 24.95 11.97
N ASP A 745 -46.23 24.90 10.65
CA ASP A 745 -45.20 24.40 9.73
C ASP A 745 -44.27 25.52 9.21
N SER A 746 -44.32 26.70 9.83
CA SER A 746 -43.51 27.85 9.44
C SER A 746 -42.06 27.65 9.87
N THR A 747 -41.12 28.06 9.00
CA THR A 747 -39.70 28.10 9.34
C THR A 747 -39.35 29.14 10.41
N GLN A 748 -40.31 30.01 10.80
CA GLN A 748 -40.17 30.85 12.00
C GLN A 748 -40.26 30.05 13.30
N ASN A 749 -40.89 28.88 13.27
CA ASN A 749 -41.07 28.01 14.42
C ASN A 749 -40.25 26.72 14.32
N VAL A 750 -40.03 26.19 13.12
CA VAL A 750 -39.31 24.92 12.93
C VAL A 750 -38.35 25.01 11.75
N HIS A 751 -37.04 25.01 11.99
CA HIS A 751 -36.05 25.11 10.93
C HIS A 751 -34.70 24.52 11.31
N LEU A 752 -33.85 24.29 10.32
CA LEU A 752 -32.46 23.88 10.53
C LEU A 752 -31.57 25.10 10.73
N ASP A 753 -30.57 25.01 11.61
CA ASP A 753 -29.64 26.10 11.94
C ASP A 753 -28.50 26.29 10.91
N GLY A 754 -28.30 25.32 10.02
CA GLY A 754 -27.20 25.28 9.06
C GLY A 754 -25.88 24.76 9.61
N GLN A 755 -25.83 24.36 10.87
CA GLN A 755 -24.67 23.81 11.58
C GLN A 755 -24.92 22.38 12.10
N GLY A 756 -26.08 21.80 11.77
CA GLY A 756 -26.43 20.42 12.08
C GLY A 756 -27.33 20.29 13.31
N ALA A 757 -28.27 21.22 13.49
CA ALA A 757 -29.33 21.08 14.48
C ALA A 757 -30.67 21.59 13.94
N LEU A 758 -31.74 20.97 14.42
CA LEU A 758 -33.12 21.46 14.32
C LEU A 758 -33.39 22.46 15.45
N GLU A 759 -34.01 23.59 15.15
CA GLU A 759 -34.50 24.56 16.12
C GLU A 759 -36.04 24.59 16.12
N ILE A 760 -36.64 24.33 17.28
CA ILE A 760 -38.07 24.53 17.55
C ILE A 760 -38.22 25.78 18.42
N VAL A 761 -38.78 26.84 17.84
CA VAL A 761 -38.80 28.19 18.39
C VAL A 761 -40.23 28.60 18.76
N PRO A 762 -40.54 28.81 20.06
CA PRO A 762 -41.78 29.48 20.45
C PRO A 762 -41.67 30.97 20.12
N THR A 763 -42.62 31.50 19.34
CA THR A 763 -42.68 32.90 18.90
C THR A 763 -43.95 33.57 19.39
N ARG A 764 -43.90 34.90 19.53
CA ARG A 764 -45.06 35.70 19.96
C ARG A 764 -45.32 36.84 18.99
N GLY A 765 -46.52 36.86 18.43
CA GLY A 765 -46.95 37.89 17.48
C GLY A 765 -47.19 39.26 18.14
N PRO A 766 -47.30 40.34 17.34
CA PRO A 766 -47.61 41.68 17.84
C PRO A 766 -48.97 41.79 18.56
N ASP A 767 -49.90 40.87 18.28
CA ASP A 767 -51.20 40.73 18.93
C ASP A 767 -51.13 39.93 20.24
N GLY A 768 -49.93 39.49 20.63
CA GLY A 768 -49.66 38.76 21.86
C GLY A 768 -49.96 37.27 21.80
N ARG A 769 -50.40 36.73 20.64
CA ARG A 769 -50.64 35.29 20.45
C ARG A 769 -49.33 34.53 20.26
N TRP A 770 -49.28 33.32 20.81
CA TRP A 770 -48.13 32.43 20.72
C TRP A 770 -48.25 31.48 19.53
N SER A 771 -47.13 31.19 18.90
CA SER A 771 -46.97 30.13 17.90
C SER A 771 -45.75 29.29 18.26
N SER A 772 -45.76 28.01 17.95
CA SER A 772 -44.61 27.12 18.15
C SER A 772 -44.55 26.03 17.10
N GLY A 773 -43.67 25.05 17.29
CA GLY A 773 -43.52 23.89 16.43
C GLY A 773 -43.76 22.59 17.17
N ARG A 774 -44.40 21.65 16.48
CA ARG A 774 -44.59 20.26 16.91
C ARG A 774 -44.39 19.33 15.72
N LEU A 775 -43.40 18.45 15.83
CA LEU A 775 -43.00 17.50 14.80
C LEU A 775 -43.25 16.09 15.28
N GLU A 776 -43.73 15.24 14.38
CA GLU A 776 -43.80 13.80 14.61
C GLU A 776 -42.95 13.02 13.61
N SER A 777 -42.40 11.87 14.04
CA SER A 777 -41.75 10.94 13.10
C SER A 777 -42.77 10.36 12.12
N LYS A 778 -42.46 10.29 10.84
CA LYS A 778 -43.35 9.70 9.83
C LYS A 778 -43.61 8.22 10.08
N SER A 779 -42.59 7.49 10.55
CA SER A 779 -42.74 6.13 11.08
C SER A 779 -43.55 6.15 12.38
N ALA A 780 -44.47 5.18 12.49
CA ALA A 780 -45.28 4.92 13.69
C ALA A 780 -45.16 3.46 14.16
N ASP A 781 -44.14 2.77 13.65
CA ASP A 781 -43.84 1.36 13.83
C ASP A 781 -42.55 1.13 14.64
N LEU A 782 -42.11 2.14 15.40
CA LEU A 782 -40.94 2.07 16.26
C LEU A 782 -41.27 1.20 17.49
N ALA A 783 -40.79 -0.05 17.51
CA ALA A 783 -41.14 -1.02 18.54
C ALA A 783 -39.95 -1.88 18.97
N ALA A 784 -39.95 -2.29 20.24
CA ALA A 784 -39.04 -3.33 20.73
C ALA A 784 -39.47 -4.70 20.19
N PRO A 785 -38.59 -5.45 19.49
CA PRO A 785 -38.91 -6.81 19.10
C PRO A 785 -39.10 -7.70 20.34
N PRO A 786 -39.95 -8.74 20.29
CA PRO A 786 -40.09 -9.68 21.39
C PRO A 786 -38.73 -10.24 21.84
N GLY A 787 -38.42 -10.16 23.14
CA GLY A 787 -37.13 -10.59 23.69
C GLY A 787 -35.95 -9.64 23.42
N GLY A 788 -36.17 -8.51 22.74
CA GLY A 788 -35.15 -7.53 22.41
C GLY A 788 -35.31 -6.21 23.14
N VAL A 789 -34.59 -5.18 22.67
CA VAL A 789 -34.59 -3.84 23.27
C VAL A 789 -34.80 -2.79 22.18
N LEU A 790 -35.65 -1.80 22.43
CA LEU A 790 -35.73 -0.55 21.67
C LEU A 790 -35.06 0.55 22.48
N ARG A 791 -34.19 1.33 21.86
CA ARG A 791 -33.60 2.55 22.43
C ARG A 791 -33.99 3.73 21.56
N ILE A 792 -34.59 4.74 22.19
CA ILE A 792 -34.98 6.01 21.58
C ILE A 792 -34.14 7.08 22.26
N GLU A 793 -33.36 7.84 21.52
CA GLU A 793 -32.51 8.89 22.08
C GLU A 793 -32.42 10.13 21.20
N ALA A 794 -32.22 11.28 21.84
CA ALA A 794 -31.96 12.54 21.18
C ALA A 794 -30.92 13.36 21.94
N GLN A 795 -30.09 14.08 21.20
CA GLN A 795 -29.17 15.06 21.77
C GLN A 795 -29.80 16.46 21.70
N ILE A 796 -30.20 17.01 22.85
CA ILE A 796 -31.01 18.22 22.94
C ILE A 796 -30.33 19.27 23.83
N GLN A 797 -30.40 20.54 23.41
CA GLN A 797 -30.19 21.71 24.26
C GLN A 797 -31.57 22.35 24.52
N LEU A 798 -31.91 22.56 25.79
CA LEU A 798 -33.17 23.19 26.19
C LEU A 798 -33.16 24.70 25.88
N PRO A 799 -34.34 25.35 25.75
CA PRO A 799 -34.44 26.80 25.61
C PRO A 799 -33.64 27.56 26.66
N ASP A 800 -32.77 28.47 26.20
CA ASP A 800 -31.88 29.29 27.03
C ASP A 800 -32.61 30.48 27.68
N ALA A 801 -33.65 30.16 28.45
CA ALA A 801 -34.41 31.10 29.27
C ALA A 801 -34.62 30.50 30.66
N THR A 802 -34.58 31.35 31.69
CA THR A 802 -34.82 30.94 33.08
C THR A 802 -35.67 31.96 33.83
N GLY A 803 -36.23 31.57 34.97
CA GLY A 803 -37.03 32.46 35.81
C GLY A 803 -38.28 32.98 35.09
N PRO A 804 -38.69 34.25 35.31
CA PRO A 804 -39.89 34.81 34.68
C PRO A 804 -39.86 34.80 33.14
N ALA A 805 -38.67 34.88 32.54
CA ALA A 805 -38.50 34.84 31.08
C ALA A 805 -38.91 33.49 30.47
N ALA A 806 -38.82 32.41 31.24
CA ALA A 806 -39.21 31.07 30.79
C ALA A 806 -40.57 30.61 31.30
N GLY A 807 -41.32 31.47 32.03
CA GLY A 807 -42.60 31.10 32.61
C GLY A 807 -43.56 30.55 31.55
N GLY A 808 -44.02 29.32 31.72
CA GLY A 808 -44.91 28.63 30.79
C GLY A 808 -44.22 27.94 29.60
N ILE A 809 -42.92 28.09 29.36
CA ILE A 809 -42.23 27.38 28.27
C ILE A 809 -42.07 25.90 28.64
N TRP A 810 -42.46 25.00 27.74
CA TRP A 810 -42.49 23.54 27.95
C TRP A 810 -41.93 22.77 26.73
N PRO A 811 -40.60 22.63 26.62
CA PRO A 811 -39.99 21.69 25.67
C PRO A 811 -40.26 20.23 26.04
N ALA A 812 -40.55 19.41 25.03
CA ALA A 812 -40.78 17.98 25.19
C ALA A 812 -40.16 17.15 24.06
N PHE A 813 -39.62 15.99 24.44
CA PHE A 813 -39.21 14.89 23.56
C PHE A 813 -39.83 13.60 24.08
N TRP A 814 -40.73 13.01 23.30
CA TRP A 814 -41.63 11.98 23.80
C TRP A 814 -42.15 11.08 22.68
N THR A 815 -42.99 10.11 23.04
CA THR A 815 -43.49 9.09 22.13
C THR A 815 -44.96 8.80 22.38
N LEU A 816 -45.68 8.40 21.33
CA LEU A 816 -47.06 7.97 21.40
C LEU A 816 -47.27 6.68 20.63
N GLY A 817 -48.15 5.81 21.12
CA GLY A 817 -48.48 4.59 20.40
C GLY A 817 -49.10 4.86 19.02
N GLY A 818 -48.60 4.16 18.01
CA GLY A 818 -48.89 4.41 16.60
C GLY A 818 -50.36 4.35 16.21
N ALA A 819 -51.18 3.60 16.95
CA ALA A 819 -52.61 3.52 16.67
C ALA A 819 -53.36 4.82 17.00
N LEU A 820 -52.78 5.74 17.79
CA LEU A 820 -53.40 7.03 18.08
C LEU A 820 -53.70 7.81 16.79
N ARG A 821 -52.85 7.72 15.76
CA ARG A 821 -53.08 8.38 14.46
C ARG A 821 -54.37 7.95 13.76
N ASN A 822 -54.98 6.83 14.19
CA ASN A 822 -56.30 6.38 13.71
C ASN A 822 -57.44 7.12 14.43
N GLY A 823 -57.53 8.43 14.19
CA GLY A 823 -58.61 9.28 14.72
C GLY A 823 -58.29 10.03 16.00
N TYR A 824 -57.04 9.98 16.49
CA TYR A 824 -56.50 10.78 17.59
C TYR A 824 -57.26 10.58 18.92
N THR A 825 -57.64 9.33 19.19
CA THR A 825 -58.33 8.90 20.42
C THR A 825 -57.67 7.65 20.98
N GLY A 826 -57.88 7.37 22.27
CA GLY A 826 -57.35 6.17 22.94
C GLY A 826 -56.24 6.43 23.96
N TRP A 827 -55.83 7.68 24.14
CA TRP A 827 -54.99 8.10 25.27
C TRP A 827 -55.74 7.91 26.62
N PRO A 828 -55.09 7.45 27.70
CA PRO A 828 -53.67 7.09 27.82
C PRO A 828 -53.39 5.60 27.50
N GLY A 829 -54.43 4.80 27.23
CA GLY A 829 -54.30 3.36 27.04
C GLY A 829 -53.36 2.93 25.91
N ILE A 830 -53.20 3.77 24.89
CA ILE A 830 -52.30 3.52 23.74
C ILE A 830 -50.80 3.68 24.05
N GLY A 831 -50.46 4.09 25.28
CA GLY A 831 -49.09 4.29 25.71
C GLY A 831 -48.49 5.64 25.27
N GLU A 832 -47.85 6.31 26.22
CA GLU A 832 -47.04 7.50 26.01
C GLU A 832 -45.79 7.38 26.88
N LEU A 833 -44.61 7.63 26.28
CA LEU A 833 -43.35 7.67 27.00
C LEU A 833 -42.71 9.03 26.80
N ASP A 834 -42.68 9.83 27.85
CA ASP A 834 -42.03 11.13 27.89
C ASP A 834 -40.55 10.91 28.17
N VAL A 835 -39.72 11.02 27.14
CA VAL A 835 -38.27 10.78 27.26
C VAL A 835 -37.62 11.92 28.02
N MET A 836 -38.05 13.14 27.72
CA MET A 836 -37.67 14.37 28.40
C MET A 836 -38.81 15.37 28.30
N GLU A 837 -39.25 15.87 29.45
CA GLU A 837 -39.99 17.12 29.55
C GLU A 837 -39.21 18.09 30.45
N SER A 838 -39.28 19.38 30.15
CA SER A 838 -38.84 20.42 31.07
C SER A 838 -39.82 21.58 31.01
N VAL A 839 -39.97 22.31 32.11
CA VAL A 839 -40.89 23.44 32.18
C VAL A 839 -40.28 24.64 32.87
N ASN A 840 -40.77 25.83 32.55
CA ASN A 840 -40.47 27.07 33.26
C ASN A 840 -38.96 27.44 33.31
N GLY A 841 -38.16 26.89 32.39
CA GLY A 841 -36.70 27.10 32.37
C GLY A 841 -36.01 26.60 33.64
N ARG A 842 -36.51 25.51 34.22
CA ARG A 842 -35.95 24.92 35.44
C ARG A 842 -34.70 24.11 35.09
N GLY A 843 -33.74 24.04 36.02
CA GLY A 843 -32.56 23.17 35.92
C GLY A 843 -32.89 21.72 36.23
N SER A 844 -34.02 21.21 35.72
CA SER A 844 -34.54 19.87 35.94
C SER A 844 -35.36 19.39 34.74
N ILE A 845 -35.43 18.06 34.61
CA ILE A 845 -36.23 17.34 33.61
C ILE A 845 -37.16 16.34 34.30
N LEU A 846 -38.17 15.90 33.55
CA LEU A 846 -39.07 14.81 33.92
C LEU A 846 -39.02 13.72 32.86
N GLY A 847 -39.26 12.49 33.29
CA GLY A 847 -39.44 11.33 32.43
C GLY A 847 -40.60 10.50 32.96
N THR A 848 -41.58 10.22 32.11
CA THR A 848 -42.90 9.76 32.54
C THR A 848 -43.42 8.69 31.59
N MET A 849 -44.21 7.75 32.13
CA MET A 849 -44.98 6.78 31.37
C MET A 849 -46.46 6.96 31.67
N HIS A 850 -47.27 7.19 30.62
CA HIS A 850 -48.73 7.19 30.71
C HIS A 850 -49.31 5.91 30.10
N CYS A 851 -50.31 5.35 30.78
CA CYS A 851 -50.91 4.06 30.42
C CYS A 851 -52.27 3.81 31.10
N GLY A 852 -53.03 2.86 30.55
CA GLY A 852 -54.30 2.42 31.15
C GLY A 852 -55.45 3.40 30.94
N THR A 853 -56.02 3.93 32.03
CA THR A 853 -57.26 4.73 32.00
C THR A 853 -57.12 6.04 32.76
N THR A 854 -57.82 7.08 32.30
CA THR A 854 -57.86 8.40 32.94
C THR A 854 -59.29 8.79 33.35
N PRO A 855 -59.50 9.41 34.52
CA PRO A 855 -58.52 9.71 35.57
C PRO A 855 -58.17 8.47 36.43
N GLY A 856 -56.97 8.44 36.99
CA GLY A 856 -56.46 7.37 37.85
C GLY A 856 -55.87 6.21 37.07
N GLY A 857 -56.49 5.04 37.14
CA GLY A 857 -55.96 3.83 36.51
C GLY A 857 -54.62 3.33 37.10
N PRO A 858 -54.00 2.33 36.48
CA PRO A 858 -52.75 1.73 36.97
C PRO A 858 -51.57 2.70 36.95
N CYS A 859 -51.64 3.76 36.12
CA CYS A 859 -50.55 4.70 35.89
C CYS A 859 -50.78 6.07 36.55
N GLN A 860 -51.83 6.20 37.39
CA GLN A 860 -52.14 7.41 38.16
C GLN A 860 -52.35 8.66 37.30
N GLU A 861 -53.18 8.52 36.27
CA GLU A 861 -53.45 9.55 35.29
C GLU A 861 -54.24 10.74 35.87
N PRO A 862 -53.93 11.99 35.44
CA PRO A 862 -53.01 12.36 34.37
C PRO A 862 -51.56 12.58 34.83
N GLN A 863 -51.16 12.14 36.03
CA GLN A 863 -49.78 12.34 36.51
C GLN A 863 -48.78 11.38 35.87
N GLY A 864 -49.22 10.17 35.49
CA GLY A 864 -48.34 9.14 34.97
C GLY A 864 -47.39 8.54 36.02
N LEU A 865 -46.63 7.53 35.61
CA LEU A 865 -45.56 6.94 36.42
C LEU A 865 -44.26 7.71 36.20
N GLY A 866 -44.19 8.92 36.76
CA GLY A 866 -43.09 9.86 36.56
C GLY A 866 -41.89 9.68 37.50
N SER A 867 -40.73 10.16 37.05
CA SER A 867 -39.47 10.20 37.81
C SER A 867 -39.44 11.28 38.92
N GLY A 868 -40.37 12.23 38.87
CA GLY A 868 -40.25 13.50 39.57
C GLY A 868 -39.22 14.42 38.91
N GLU A 869 -38.89 15.55 39.55
CA GLU A 869 -37.87 16.44 39.00
C GLU A 869 -36.46 15.83 39.15
N HIS A 870 -35.82 15.48 38.03
CA HIS A 870 -34.42 15.07 37.98
C HIS A 870 -33.51 16.26 37.64
N PRO A 871 -32.44 16.55 38.40
CA PRO A 871 -31.58 17.71 38.13
C PRO A 871 -30.88 17.66 36.76
N CYS A 872 -30.87 18.79 36.06
CA CYS A 872 -30.01 19.05 34.90
C CYS A 872 -29.68 20.55 34.82
N GLN A 873 -28.56 20.97 35.44
CA GLN A 873 -28.26 22.39 35.64
C GLN A 873 -27.69 23.10 34.42
N ASP A 874 -27.11 22.37 33.48
CA ASP A 874 -26.45 22.87 32.28
C ASP A 874 -27.21 22.56 30.98
N CYS A 875 -28.39 21.92 31.08
CA CYS A 875 -29.27 21.57 29.95
C CYS A 875 -29.66 22.76 29.04
N GLN A 876 -29.71 23.98 29.56
CA GLN A 876 -29.96 25.20 28.77
C GLN A 876 -28.72 25.70 28.04
N SER A 877 -27.52 25.40 28.56
CA SER A 877 -26.25 25.94 28.08
C SER A 877 -25.45 24.98 27.19
N GLY A 878 -25.86 23.72 27.13
CA GLY A 878 -25.18 22.66 26.36
C GLY A 878 -26.13 21.57 25.88
N TYR A 879 -25.60 20.70 25.02
CA TYR A 879 -26.31 19.53 24.52
C TYR A 879 -26.16 18.36 25.49
N HIS A 880 -27.27 17.72 25.83
CA HIS A 880 -27.32 16.49 26.62
C HIS A 880 -28.04 15.39 25.86
N THR A 881 -27.72 14.13 26.16
CA THR A 881 -28.37 12.98 25.55
C THR A 881 -29.48 12.47 26.46
N PHE A 882 -30.73 12.59 25.98
CA PHE A 882 -31.92 12.05 26.64
C PHE A 882 -32.31 10.76 25.94
N ALA A 883 -32.55 9.70 26.70
CA ALA A 883 -32.94 8.43 26.11
C ALA A 883 -33.96 7.66 26.95
N VAL A 884 -34.78 6.87 26.27
CA VAL A 884 -35.62 5.84 26.88
C VAL A 884 -35.33 4.49 26.23
N GLU A 885 -35.34 3.43 27.03
CA GLU A 885 -35.25 2.05 26.56
C GLU A 885 -36.47 1.24 26.96
N VAL A 886 -37.10 0.58 25.98
CA VAL A 886 -38.10 -0.47 26.20
C VAL A 886 -37.38 -1.81 26.11
N ASP A 887 -37.13 -2.43 27.25
CA ASP A 887 -36.37 -3.68 27.40
C ASP A 887 -37.30 -4.87 27.63
N ARG A 888 -37.54 -5.61 26.54
CA ARG A 888 -38.33 -6.84 26.51
C ARG A 888 -37.48 -8.11 26.66
N SER A 889 -36.18 -7.95 26.90
CA SER A 889 -35.24 -9.07 27.08
C SER A 889 -35.16 -9.57 28.52
N THR A 890 -35.81 -8.86 29.45
CA THR A 890 -35.81 -9.13 30.88
C THR A 890 -37.20 -9.55 31.38
N SER A 891 -37.26 -10.18 32.55
CA SER A 891 -38.52 -10.54 33.23
C SER A 891 -38.44 -10.12 34.70
N PRO A 892 -39.28 -9.17 35.17
CA PRO A 892 -40.27 -8.40 34.40
C PRO A 892 -39.61 -7.51 33.33
N GLU A 893 -40.34 -7.26 32.22
CA GLU A 893 -39.93 -6.28 31.20
C GLU A 893 -39.86 -4.88 31.83
N GLN A 894 -39.09 -3.96 31.23
CA GLN A 894 -38.77 -2.67 31.85
C GLN A 894 -38.75 -1.54 30.82
N VAL A 895 -39.17 -0.35 31.24
CA VAL A 895 -38.88 0.92 30.57
C VAL A 895 -37.91 1.71 31.43
N ARG A 896 -36.81 2.22 30.85
CA ARG A 896 -35.73 2.92 31.56
C ARG A 896 -35.40 4.24 30.91
N TRP A 897 -35.22 5.29 31.71
CA TRP A 897 -34.84 6.63 31.23
C TRP A 897 -33.41 6.96 31.61
N TYR A 898 -32.73 7.64 30.70
CA TYR A 898 -31.32 8.00 30.81
C TYR A 898 -31.10 9.48 30.52
N LEU A 899 -30.18 10.08 31.28
CA LEU A 899 -29.56 11.36 31.01
C LEU A 899 -28.05 11.13 30.89
N ASP A 900 -27.45 11.46 29.75
CA ASP A 900 -26.02 11.27 29.46
C ASP A 900 -25.52 9.86 29.81
N ALA A 901 -26.26 8.85 29.34
CA ALA A 901 -26.06 7.42 29.59
C ALA A 901 -26.25 6.95 31.05
N THR A 902 -26.64 7.85 31.98
CA THR A 902 -26.95 7.50 33.37
C THR A 902 -28.44 7.25 33.53
N GLU A 903 -28.81 6.04 33.95
CA GLU A 903 -30.20 5.69 34.26
C GLU A 903 -30.69 6.50 35.47
N TYR A 904 -31.83 7.19 35.36
CA TYR A 904 -32.41 7.98 36.45
C TYR A 904 -33.85 7.61 36.81
N HIS A 905 -34.56 6.86 35.95
CA HIS A 905 -35.92 6.39 36.20
C HIS A 905 -36.17 5.04 35.56
N ARG A 906 -37.09 4.27 36.16
CA ARG A 906 -37.46 2.93 35.70
C ARG A 906 -38.90 2.58 36.08
N VAL A 907 -39.64 2.07 35.11
CA VAL A 907 -40.95 1.42 35.31
C VAL A 907 -40.84 -0.03 34.87
N THR A 908 -41.35 -0.96 35.68
CA THR A 908 -41.31 -2.40 35.40
C THR A 908 -42.71 -2.95 35.20
N ALA A 909 -42.85 -3.99 34.36
CA ALA A 909 -44.15 -4.54 33.95
C ALA A 909 -45.03 -5.02 35.11
N ASP A 910 -44.45 -5.35 36.25
CA ASP A 910 -45.15 -5.77 37.47
C ASP A 910 -45.69 -4.62 38.33
N GLN A 911 -45.39 -3.35 37.99
CA GLN A 911 -45.95 -2.17 38.65
C GLN A 911 -47.36 -1.81 38.15
N VAL A 912 -47.75 -2.32 36.98
CA VAL A 912 -49.07 -2.10 36.34
C VAL A 912 -49.73 -3.43 36.03
N ASP A 913 -51.04 -3.43 35.73
CA ASP A 913 -51.68 -4.66 35.30
C ASP A 913 -51.18 -5.10 33.90
N PRO A 914 -51.12 -6.43 33.62
CA PRO A 914 -50.54 -6.92 32.38
C PRO A 914 -51.20 -6.41 31.09
N ALA A 915 -52.50 -6.09 31.14
CA ALA A 915 -53.22 -5.58 29.97
C ALA A 915 -52.83 -4.12 29.68
N ALA A 916 -52.66 -3.30 30.73
CA ALA A 916 -52.15 -1.93 30.59
C ALA A 916 -50.71 -1.89 30.08
N TRP A 917 -49.83 -2.82 30.52
CA TRP A 917 -48.47 -2.91 29.98
C TRP A 917 -48.46 -3.28 28.50
N ASP A 918 -49.21 -4.33 28.12
CA ASP A 918 -49.30 -4.80 26.73
C ASP A 918 -49.81 -3.70 25.79
N GLN A 919 -50.85 -2.97 26.23
CA GLN A 919 -51.42 -1.85 25.46
C GLN A 919 -50.53 -0.61 25.39
N ALA A 920 -49.52 -0.48 26.27
CA ALA A 920 -48.66 0.70 26.32
C ALA A 920 -47.35 0.54 25.54
N VAL A 921 -46.76 -0.66 25.50
CA VAL A 921 -45.40 -0.85 24.94
C VAL A 921 -45.24 -2.01 23.95
N HIS A 922 -46.24 -2.87 23.74
CA HIS A 922 -46.15 -3.99 22.79
C HIS A 922 -46.63 -3.68 21.37
N HIS A 923 -46.43 -2.45 20.91
CA HIS A 923 -46.77 -2.00 19.56
C HIS A 923 -45.78 -0.94 19.07
N GLY A 924 -45.92 -0.54 17.81
CA GLY A 924 -45.21 0.60 17.25
C GLY A 924 -45.57 1.90 17.92
N MET A 925 -44.59 2.80 18.04
CA MET A 925 -44.75 4.18 18.48
C MET A 925 -44.25 5.14 17.39
N PHE A 926 -44.64 6.40 17.47
CA PHE A 926 -43.98 7.50 16.79
C PHE A 926 -43.36 8.46 17.82
N LEU A 927 -42.32 9.18 17.40
CA LEU A 927 -41.67 10.21 18.20
C LEU A 927 -42.38 11.56 18.02
N VAL A 928 -42.33 12.39 19.04
CA VAL A 928 -42.78 13.78 19.02
C VAL A 928 -41.70 14.70 19.59
N LEU A 929 -41.48 15.83 18.94
CA LEU A 929 -40.61 16.92 19.38
C LEU A 929 -41.40 18.23 19.33
N ASP A 930 -41.49 18.94 20.45
CA ASP A 930 -42.20 20.22 20.49
C ASP A 930 -41.71 21.15 21.60
N VAL A 931 -42.18 22.40 21.54
CA VAL A 931 -42.06 23.38 22.62
C VAL A 931 -43.43 24.03 22.84
N ALA A 932 -44.21 23.51 23.78
CA ALA A 932 -45.48 24.09 24.19
C ALA A 932 -45.31 25.38 25.00
N VAL A 933 -46.37 26.19 25.07
CA VAL A 933 -46.44 27.44 25.83
C VAL A 933 -47.69 27.49 26.71
N GLY A 934 -47.51 27.40 28.02
CA GLY A 934 -48.59 27.35 29.00
C GLY A 934 -48.98 25.90 29.32
N GLY A 935 -50.26 25.66 29.61
CA GLY A 935 -50.74 24.32 29.95
C GLY A 935 -50.60 23.92 31.43
N GLY A 936 -51.14 22.74 31.74
CA GLY A 936 -51.29 22.23 33.10
C GLY A 936 -49.99 21.94 33.82
N LEU A 937 -48.99 21.37 33.14
CA LEU A 937 -47.73 20.97 33.78
C LEU A 937 -46.87 22.18 34.23
N PRO A 938 -46.60 23.20 33.38
CA PRO A 938 -45.93 24.40 33.84
C PRO A 938 -46.66 25.08 35.01
N ALA A 939 -47.99 25.14 34.95
CA ALA A 939 -48.82 25.75 35.99
C ALA A 939 -48.74 24.99 37.32
N ALA A 940 -48.76 23.66 37.30
CA ALA A 940 -48.62 22.81 38.47
C ALA A 940 -47.25 23.00 39.17
N LEU A 941 -46.21 23.32 38.38
CA LEU A 941 -44.86 23.62 38.87
C LEU A 941 -44.59 25.13 39.06
N GLY A 942 -45.66 25.93 39.17
CA GLY A 942 -45.62 27.30 39.65
C GLY A 942 -45.25 28.35 38.60
N GLY A 943 -45.27 28.03 37.31
CA GLY A 943 -45.01 28.98 36.24
C GLY A 943 -46.14 29.05 35.21
N THR A 944 -46.36 30.25 34.67
CA THR A 944 -47.38 30.50 33.64
C THR A 944 -46.81 31.46 32.61
N ALA A 945 -47.31 31.39 31.38
CA ALA A 945 -46.96 32.34 30.35
C ALA A 945 -47.53 33.73 30.69
N THR A 946 -46.67 34.73 30.80
CA THR A 946 -47.04 36.12 31.12
C THR A 946 -46.43 37.09 30.10
N ALA A 947 -46.64 38.39 30.30
CA ALA A 947 -45.95 39.41 29.51
C ALA A 947 -44.42 39.42 29.72
N ALA A 948 -43.92 38.81 30.80
CA ALA A 948 -42.49 38.67 31.07
C ALA A 948 -41.87 37.44 30.39
N THR A 949 -42.69 36.49 29.90
CA THR A 949 -42.19 35.33 29.16
C THR A 949 -41.62 35.77 27.82
N GLU A 950 -40.37 35.44 27.57
CA GLU A 950 -39.64 35.84 26.37
C GLU A 950 -39.83 34.82 25.24
N PRO A 951 -40.23 35.24 24.04
CA PRO A 951 -40.22 34.38 22.86
C PRO A 951 -38.80 34.26 22.27
N GLY A 952 -38.62 33.33 21.32
CA GLY A 952 -37.42 33.26 20.49
C GLY A 952 -36.30 32.39 21.04
N HIS A 953 -36.51 31.69 22.15
CA HIS A 953 -35.56 30.77 22.75
C HIS A 953 -35.82 29.33 22.26
N PRO A 954 -34.99 28.77 21.35
CA PRO A 954 -35.26 27.47 20.73
C PRO A 954 -34.94 26.29 21.65
N MET A 955 -35.69 25.21 21.52
CA MET A 955 -35.13 23.87 21.78
C MET A 955 -34.29 23.47 20.57
N ARG A 956 -33.03 23.10 20.78
CA ARG A 956 -32.14 22.64 19.71
C ARG A 956 -31.94 21.14 19.77
N VAL A 957 -32.14 20.46 18.65
CA VAL A 957 -31.98 19.00 18.54
C VAL A 957 -30.90 18.71 17.52
N ARG A 958 -29.78 18.13 17.96
CA ARG A 958 -28.64 17.84 17.10
C ARG A 958 -28.77 16.52 16.37
N GLU A 959 -29.32 15.54 17.07
CA GLU A 959 -29.45 14.17 16.58
C GLU A 959 -30.67 13.52 17.23
N VAL A 960 -31.40 12.74 16.45
CA VAL A 960 -32.38 11.75 16.92
C VAL A 960 -31.97 10.40 16.38
N SER A 961 -31.96 9.38 17.24
CA SER A 961 -31.65 8.00 16.87
C SER A 961 -32.61 7.03 17.55
N VAL A 962 -33.11 6.08 16.77
CA VAL A 962 -33.95 4.97 17.25
C VAL A 962 -33.31 3.68 16.79
N THR A 963 -32.94 2.84 17.75
CA THR A 963 -32.27 1.58 17.47
C THR A 963 -32.96 0.42 18.17
N THR A 964 -32.87 -0.77 17.57
CA THR A 964 -33.34 -2.01 18.17
C THR A 964 -32.21 -3.01 18.26
N ARG A 965 -32.25 -3.85 19.29
CA ARG A 965 -31.38 -5.01 19.43
C ARG A 965 -32.25 -6.25 19.51
N ALA A 966 -32.01 -7.22 18.62
CA ALA A 966 -32.73 -8.49 18.63
C ALA A 966 -32.39 -9.33 19.88
N ALA A 967 -33.23 -10.31 20.20
CA ALA A 967 -32.95 -11.27 21.27
C ALA A 967 -31.60 -11.97 21.01
N GLY A 968 -30.71 -11.93 22.00
CA GLY A 968 -29.37 -12.51 21.96
C GLY A 968 -29.32 -13.99 22.24
#